data_AF-A0A938MNE0-F1
#
_entry.id   AF-A0A938MNE0-F1
#
_cell.length_a   1.000
_cell.length_b   1.000
_cell.length_c   1.000
_cell.angle_alpha   90.00
_cell.angle_beta   90.00
_cell.angle_gamma   90.00
#
_symmetry.space_group_name_H-M   'P 1'
#
loop_
_entity.id
_entity.type
_entity.pdbx_description
1 polymer ?
#
loop_
_entity_poly.entity_id
_entity_poly.type
_entity_poly.pdbx_seq_one_letter_code
_entity_poly.pdbx_strand_id
1 'polypeptide(L)'
;MNGNQSQPAKTETRPGHRIGLRGYLALLGLAAMLIVLVGIVLRPSTRGLRIDPKTTFITEPLTADGTRVDYFAAMEQTSYPPNLATEENGYRLILERFGPGPDAKRNWITQVCPKLGLDAGRIRADLKLTDPDDWIHQYVVGPDFDDDDRAAIARLADEAHERGDGVDFEEEPATKDEPAGVRSDEEEAGVGDVSQADSGAAPLDSAAASDMAMLVEHRMLDAPWTLSDLPMMERWLAENGPALDLIGEAVRKPVYCIPLARDPSGSLVDSIRLPEQQRSRAFARALSTRAQFRIGSGDIDGAIDDIMSCKRLGRHVGLGASAIDLLVGCAIQGIANGIGLAAAPEHPPSRQQLQRLLAALDEPPPYGELASVFRIERFLSLDIVQTLAHDENPGSNLDEMVAEWGASEYLPNEMRFAIDVMGVDWNVVAEKFNAHYDAAIEHRTVPSASGFRPGLLASMRARSEFTSDLLSALLIPGVESIEEATHRLRCSDNLQRIALAMLLYERDHGTLPPAFTVSAQGVPLHSWRVLLLPYLGFDALYQRIRLDEPWDSEHNRKLHTTNVSCYQCPSAVLAEGETTYAVIVGKEAPFDQTGQGRRLSDVGPGYTKRILVVERKLTTCWMDPGAQIALEDARRGINVDPKGISSSHPSGANVGISSGAATFLSETADLDEELHPLLGLPK
;
A
#
# COMPACT_ATOMS: atom_id res chain seq x y z
N MET A 1 -103.46 41.17 -24.41
CA MET A 1 -104.33 40.87 -23.25
C MET A 1 -103.43 40.63 -22.06
N ASN A 2 -103.70 41.32 -20.96
CA ASN A 2 -102.80 41.56 -19.82
C ASN A 2 -102.32 40.26 -19.13
N GLY A 3 -101.00 40.12 -18.97
CA GLY A 3 -100.36 39.04 -18.23
C GLY A 3 -99.55 39.59 -17.06
N ASN A 4 -100.03 39.26 -15.86
CA ASN A 4 -99.58 39.56 -14.50
C ASN A 4 -98.06 39.69 -14.23
N GLN A 5 -97.71 40.67 -13.39
CA GLN A 5 -96.44 40.78 -12.69
C GLN A 5 -96.33 39.75 -11.55
N SER A 6 -95.19 39.07 -11.43
CA SER A 6 -94.66 38.56 -10.17
C SER A 6 -93.12 38.50 -10.25
N GLN A 7 -92.45 38.99 -9.22
CA GLN A 7 -90.99 39.20 -9.13
C GLN A 7 -90.19 37.89 -9.11
N PRO A 8 -88.95 37.84 -9.64
CA PRO A 8 -88.00 36.77 -9.33
C PRO A 8 -87.09 37.14 -8.14
N ALA A 9 -86.88 36.16 -7.27
CA ALA A 9 -85.95 36.21 -6.14
C ALA A 9 -84.49 36.28 -6.60
N LYS A 10 -83.69 37.12 -5.92
CA LYS A 10 -82.24 37.23 -6.10
C LYS A 10 -81.54 36.03 -5.44
N THR A 11 -80.75 35.30 -6.22
CA THR A 11 -79.76 34.33 -5.74
C THR A 11 -78.48 35.06 -5.32
N GLU A 12 -78.12 34.99 -4.04
CA GLU A 12 -76.82 35.43 -3.53
C GLU A 12 -75.74 34.38 -3.84
N THR A 13 -74.70 34.80 -4.56
CA THR A 13 -73.48 34.03 -4.79
C THR A 13 -72.49 34.25 -3.64
N ARG A 14 -72.08 33.17 -2.96
CA ARG A 14 -71.00 33.20 -1.95
C ARG A 14 -69.64 33.44 -2.63
N PRO A 15 -68.76 34.30 -2.09
CA PRO A 15 -67.43 34.50 -2.65
C PRO A 15 -66.48 33.36 -2.25
N GLY A 16 -65.92 32.66 -3.23
CA GLY A 16 -64.84 31.70 -3.03
C GLY A 16 -63.50 32.42 -2.84
N HIS A 17 -62.89 32.33 -1.66
CA HIS A 17 -61.51 32.78 -1.45
C HIS A 17 -60.53 31.83 -2.15
N ARG A 18 -59.95 32.28 -3.26
CA ARG A 18 -58.77 31.64 -3.87
C ARG A 18 -57.51 32.22 -3.22
N ILE A 19 -56.76 31.37 -2.55
CA ILE A 19 -55.46 31.71 -1.97
C ILE A 19 -54.47 31.93 -3.14
N GLY A 20 -53.87 33.12 -3.24
CA GLY A 20 -52.87 33.44 -4.26
C GLY A 20 -51.52 32.75 -3.98
N LEU A 21 -50.63 32.67 -4.98
CA LEU A 21 -49.32 32.00 -4.91
C LEU A 21 -48.50 32.37 -3.67
N ARG A 22 -48.54 33.64 -3.25
CA ARG A 22 -47.90 34.11 -1.99
C ARG A 22 -48.52 33.51 -0.73
N GLY A 23 -49.83 33.31 -0.71
CA GLY A 23 -50.53 32.61 0.38
C GLY A 23 -50.26 31.11 0.37
N TYR A 24 -50.06 30.52 -0.81
CA TYR A 24 -49.66 29.11 -0.94
C TYR A 24 -48.21 28.88 -0.46
N LEU A 25 -47.28 29.77 -0.84
CA LEU A 25 -45.90 29.76 -0.36
C LEU A 25 -45.81 30.04 1.14
N ALA A 26 -46.61 30.96 1.67
CA ALA A 26 -46.71 31.21 3.11
C ALA A 26 -47.27 29.99 3.87
N LEU A 27 -48.27 29.30 3.33
CA LEU A 27 -48.81 28.06 3.91
C LEU A 27 -47.81 26.90 3.86
N LEU A 28 -47.03 26.76 2.77
CA LEU A 28 -45.93 25.80 2.68
C LEU A 28 -44.82 26.10 3.68
N GLY A 29 -44.45 27.38 3.82
CA GLY A 29 -43.48 27.83 4.84
C GLY A 29 -43.98 27.58 6.26
N LEU A 30 -45.25 27.83 6.54
CA LEU A 30 -45.86 27.56 7.85
C LEU A 30 -46.00 26.06 8.13
N ALA A 31 -46.30 25.24 7.12
CA ALA A 31 -46.35 23.79 7.24
C ALA A 31 -44.96 23.18 7.46
N ALA A 32 -43.94 23.65 6.72
CA ALA A 32 -42.55 23.27 6.94
C ALA A 32 -42.07 23.69 8.34
N MET A 33 -42.37 24.91 8.75
CA MET A 33 -42.06 25.42 10.09
C MET A 33 -42.80 24.64 11.18
N LEU A 34 -44.04 24.22 10.96
CA LEU A 34 -44.81 23.37 11.87
C LEU A 34 -44.23 21.95 11.93
N ILE A 35 -43.77 21.37 10.82
CA ILE A 35 -43.07 20.08 10.79
C ILE A 35 -41.76 20.16 11.58
N VAL A 36 -41.01 21.25 11.43
CA VAL A 36 -39.80 21.53 12.23
C VAL A 36 -40.15 21.72 13.70
N LEU A 37 -41.18 22.51 14.02
CA LEU A 37 -41.61 22.77 15.40
C LEU A 37 -42.14 21.50 16.08
N VAL A 38 -42.89 20.67 15.35
CA VAL A 38 -43.37 19.35 15.79
C VAL A 38 -42.20 18.37 15.93
N GLY A 39 -41.21 18.40 15.05
CA GLY A 39 -39.97 17.64 15.18
C GLY A 39 -39.16 18.04 16.42
N ILE A 40 -39.07 19.34 16.71
CA ILE A 40 -38.40 19.88 17.91
C ILE A 40 -39.17 19.55 19.19
N VAL A 41 -40.50 19.68 19.18
CA VAL A 41 -41.37 19.48 20.36
C VAL A 41 -41.64 17.99 20.64
N LEU A 42 -41.63 17.14 19.61
CA LEU A 42 -41.83 15.69 19.76
C LEU A 42 -40.54 14.88 19.71
N ARG A 43 -39.35 15.54 19.63
CA ARG A 43 -38.01 14.97 19.37
C ARG A 43 -38.04 13.46 19.51
N PRO A 44 -38.39 12.73 18.42
CA PRO A 44 -38.76 11.34 18.56
C PRO A 44 -37.54 10.62 19.12
N SER A 45 -37.74 9.98 20.27
CA SER A 45 -36.67 9.30 21.00
C SER A 45 -35.87 8.46 20.01
N THR A 46 -34.58 8.76 19.86
CA THR A 46 -33.64 7.79 19.29
C THR A 46 -33.84 6.51 20.09
N ARG A 47 -34.17 5.42 19.41
CA ARG A 47 -34.19 4.12 20.10
C ARG A 47 -32.75 3.75 20.34
N GLY A 48 -32.41 3.54 21.62
CA GLY A 48 -31.10 3.05 22.01
C GLY A 48 -30.73 1.79 21.23
N LEU A 49 -29.45 1.64 20.95
CA LEU A 49 -28.90 0.49 20.26
C LEU A 49 -29.04 -0.76 21.15
N ARG A 50 -29.72 -1.79 20.65
CA ARG A 50 -29.78 -3.09 21.34
C ARG A 50 -28.46 -3.81 21.14
N ILE A 51 -27.98 -4.51 22.18
CA ILE A 51 -26.82 -5.39 22.07
C ILE A 51 -27.31 -6.78 21.70
N ASP A 52 -27.10 -7.17 20.45
CA ASP A 52 -27.36 -8.51 19.94
C ASP A 52 -26.58 -8.75 18.63
N PRO A 53 -26.42 -10.01 18.17
CA PRO A 53 -25.62 -10.29 16.97
C PRO A 53 -26.06 -9.58 15.69
N LYS A 54 -27.32 -9.16 15.56
CA LYS A 54 -27.77 -8.44 14.36
C LYS A 54 -27.35 -6.97 14.35
N THR A 55 -27.25 -6.34 15.50
CA THR A 55 -26.90 -4.91 15.65
C THR A 55 -25.41 -4.72 15.93
N THR A 56 -24.85 -5.50 16.86
CA THR A 56 -23.46 -5.32 17.33
C THR A 56 -22.52 -6.44 16.87
N PHE A 57 -23.00 -7.41 16.09
CA PHE A 57 -22.22 -8.55 15.55
C PHE A 57 -21.68 -9.54 16.61
N ILE A 58 -21.09 -9.03 17.69
CA ILE A 58 -20.76 -9.72 18.94
C ILE A 58 -21.53 -9.08 20.10
N THR A 59 -21.64 -9.77 21.23
CA THR A 59 -22.37 -9.28 22.42
C THR A 59 -21.49 -9.09 23.64
N GLU A 60 -20.24 -9.54 23.58
CA GLU A 60 -19.26 -9.47 24.66
C GLU A 60 -17.86 -9.29 24.03
N PRO A 61 -16.91 -8.68 24.75
CA PRO A 61 -17.04 -8.07 26.08
C PRO A 61 -17.87 -6.77 26.08
N LEU A 62 -18.50 -6.44 27.20
CA LEU A 62 -19.20 -5.15 27.41
C LEU A 62 -18.31 -4.09 28.06
N THR A 63 -18.62 -2.81 27.81
CA THR A 63 -18.06 -1.68 28.55
C THR A 63 -18.44 -1.76 30.04
N ALA A 64 -17.71 -1.04 30.90
CA ALA A 64 -17.90 -1.12 32.35
C ALA A 64 -19.31 -0.73 32.85
N ASP A 65 -20.01 0.12 32.11
CA ASP A 65 -21.40 0.52 32.36
C ASP A 65 -22.44 -0.44 31.76
N GLY A 66 -22.00 -1.44 30.98
CA GLY A 66 -22.85 -2.46 30.36
C GLY A 66 -23.73 -1.95 29.22
N THR A 67 -23.48 -0.74 28.72
CA THR A 67 -24.33 -0.09 27.70
C THR A 67 -23.88 -0.34 26.27
N ARG A 68 -22.61 -0.70 26.08
CA ARG A 68 -21.97 -0.88 24.77
C ARG A 68 -21.09 -2.13 24.74
N VAL A 69 -20.80 -2.60 23.53
CA VAL A 69 -19.76 -3.60 23.31
C VAL A 69 -18.39 -2.92 23.38
N ASP A 70 -17.47 -3.49 24.14
CA ASP A 70 -16.08 -3.05 24.21
C ASP A 70 -15.27 -3.70 23.07
N TYR A 71 -15.42 -3.15 21.87
CA TYR A 71 -14.70 -3.63 20.69
C TYR A 71 -13.18 -3.56 20.83
N PHE A 72 -12.65 -2.62 21.61
CA PHE A 72 -11.22 -2.59 21.92
C PHE A 72 -10.81 -3.89 22.66
N ALA A 73 -11.53 -4.24 23.73
CA ALA A 73 -11.25 -5.47 24.47
C ALA A 73 -11.50 -6.72 23.61
N ALA A 74 -12.51 -6.69 22.73
CA ALA A 74 -12.72 -7.75 21.74
C ALA A 74 -11.50 -7.93 20.82
N MET A 75 -10.97 -6.83 20.26
CA MET A 75 -9.78 -6.84 19.43
C MET A 75 -8.57 -7.40 20.17
N GLU A 76 -8.33 -6.99 21.42
CA GLU A 76 -7.24 -7.54 22.23
C GLU A 76 -7.35 -9.06 22.41
N GLN A 77 -8.56 -9.55 22.70
CA GLN A 77 -8.81 -10.98 22.89
C GLN A 77 -8.64 -11.79 21.60
N THR A 78 -8.92 -11.21 20.44
CA THR A 78 -8.85 -11.91 19.15
C THR A 78 -7.51 -11.77 18.44
N SER A 79 -6.79 -10.67 18.64
CA SER A 79 -5.61 -10.32 17.84
C SER A 79 -4.29 -10.59 18.54
N TYR A 80 -4.26 -10.78 19.86
CA TYR A 80 -3.00 -10.98 20.58
C TYR A 80 -2.56 -12.45 20.61
N PRO A 81 -1.31 -12.73 20.20
CA PRO A 81 -0.77 -14.08 20.30
C PRO A 81 -0.47 -14.44 21.76
N PRO A 82 -0.51 -15.74 22.13
CA PRO A 82 -0.33 -16.19 23.51
C PRO A 82 1.04 -15.84 24.11
N ASN A 83 2.06 -15.68 23.27
CA ASN A 83 3.43 -15.35 23.64
C ASN A 83 3.75 -13.84 23.53
N LEU A 84 2.72 -12.97 23.48
CA LEU A 84 2.85 -11.50 23.42
C LEU A 84 3.84 -10.92 24.44
N ALA A 85 3.78 -11.41 25.68
CA ALA A 85 4.54 -10.90 26.82
C ALA A 85 5.87 -11.66 27.06
N THR A 86 6.40 -12.33 26.04
CA THR A 86 7.62 -13.16 26.14
C THR A 86 8.72 -12.67 25.20
N GLU A 87 9.96 -13.11 25.42
CA GLU A 87 11.12 -12.83 24.55
C GLU A 87 10.98 -13.32 23.10
N GLU A 88 9.92 -14.09 22.79
CA GLU A 88 9.55 -14.49 21.44
C GLU A 88 8.82 -13.38 20.67
N ASN A 89 8.38 -12.30 21.33
CA ASN A 89 7.84 -11.12 20.68
C ASN A 89 8.96 -10.10 20.42
N GLY A 90 9.44 -10.04 19.19
CA GLY A 90 10.48 -9.13 18.74
C GLY A 90 10.18 -7.66 18.93
N TYR A 91 8.90 -7.25 19.01
CA TYR A 91 8.56 -5.86 19.30
C TYR A 91 9.01 -5.42 20.69
N ARG A 92 9.20 -6.34 21.65
CA ARG A 92 9.81 -6.02 22.95
C ARG A 92 11.21 -5.44 22.78
N LEU A 93 12.04 -6.05 21.92
CA LEU A 93 13.38 -5.56 21.64
C LEU A 93 13.35 -4.16 21.01
N ILE A 94 12.41 -3.93 20.08
CA ILE A 94 12.21 -2.59 19.49
C ILE A 94 11.88 -1.59 20.59
N LEU A 95 10.86 -1.85 21.41
CA LEU A 95 10.42 -0.91 22.43
C LEU A 95 11.49 -0.65 23.50
N GLU A 96 12.22 -1.68 23.94
CA GLU A 96 13.28 -1.54 24.94
C GLU A 96 14.44 -0.65 24.47
N ARG A 97 14.78 -0.71 23.17
CA ARG A 97 15.98 -0.10 22.60
C ARG A 97 15.70 1.23 21.90
N PHE A 98 14.57 1.36 21.21
CA PHE A 98 14.16 2.60 20.54
C PHE A 98 13.22 3.46 21.38
N GLY A 99 12.52 2.86 22.36
CA GLY A 99 11.40 3.53 23.01
C GLY A 99 10.17 3.65 22.10
N PRO A 100 9.16 4.40 22.55
CA PRO A 100 7.90 4.54 21.82
C PRO A 100 8.07 5.39 20.55
N GLY A 101 7.14 5.25 19.60
CA GLY A 101 7.01 6.04 18.35
C GLY A 101 7.38 7.51 18.47
N PRO A 102 8.01 8.15 17.46
CA PRO A 102 7.86 9.60 17.33
C PRO A 102 6.35 9.87 17.33
N ASP A 103 5.90 10.80 18.17
CA ASP A 103 4.48 11.15 18.37
C ASP A 103 3.61 10.15 19.16
N ALA A 104 4.21 9.14 19.80
CA ALA A 104 3.48 8.31 20.74
C ALA A 104 2.94 9.16 21.92
N LYS A 105 1.64 9.00 22.23
CA LYS A 105 0.97 9.74 23.32
C LYS A 105 1.65 9.44 24.68
N ARG A 106 1.72 10.44 25.57
CA ARG A 106 2.43 10.34 26.86
C ARG A 106 2.01 9.14 27.73
N ASN A 107 0.75 8.71 27.66
CA ASN A 107 0.21 7.58 28.42
C ASN A 107 0.34 6.22 27.68
N TRP A 108 0.78 6.21 26.42
CA TRP A 108 0.86 5.01 25.60
C TRP A 108 1.79 3.97 26.23
N ILE A 109 2.98 4.41 26.66
CA ILE A 109 4.01 3.53 27.23
C ILE A 109 3.52 2.83 28.51
N THR A 110 2.73 3.53 29.33
CA THR A 110 2.16 2.98 30.57
C THR A 110 1.06 1.95 30.31
N GLN A 111 0.43 1.97 29.13
CA GLN A 111 -0.56 0.96 28.73
C GLN A 111 0.10 -0.24 28.04
N VAL A 112 1.13 -0.02 27.24
CA VAL A 112 1.72 -1.05 26.38
C VAL A 112 2.78 -1.88 27.11
N CYS A 113 3.61 -1.27 27.96
CA CYS A 113 4.67 -2.02 28.67
C CYS A 113 4.11 -3.19 29.51
N PRO A 114 3.04 -3.04 30.30
CA PRO A 114 2.47 -4.17 31.05
C PRO A 114 1.99 -5.31 30.15
N LYS A 115 1.38 -5.01 28.99
CA LYS A 115 0.92 -6.02 28.02
C LYS A 115 2.08 -6.80 27.42
N LEU A 116 3.20 -6.11 27.22
CA LEU A 116 4.44 -6.72 26.76
C LEU A 116 5.21 -7.39 27.88
N GLY A 117 4.83 -7.31 29.15
CA GLY A 117 5.64 -7.81 30.26
C GLY A 117 6.95 -7.03 30.47
N LEU A 118 6.96 -5.74 30.16
CA LEU A 118 8.08 -4.82 30.29
C LEU A 118 7.86 -3.82 31.43
N ASP A 119 8.95 -3.38 32.04
CA ASP A 119 8.98 -2.29 33.01
C ASP A 119 9.31 -0.98 32.27
N ALA A 120 8.36 -0.04 32.24
CA ALA A 120 8.52 1.24 31.54
C ALA A 120 9.73 2.03 32.05
N GLY A 121 10.12 1.87 33.32
CA GLY A 121 11.30 2.52 33.89
C GLY A 121 12.64 1.93 33.42
N ARG A 122 12.62 0.80 32.71
CA ARG A 122 13.81 0.10 32.18
C ARG A 122 14.00 0.23 30.68
N ILE A 123 13.10 0.95 30.00
CA ILE A 123 13.26 1.27 28.58
C ILE A 123 14.47 2.19 28.43
N ARG A 124 15.46 1.75 27.64
CA ARG A 124 16.73 2.46 27.47
C ARG A 124 16.60 3.60 26.47
N ALA A 125 15.88 3.35 25.36
CA ALA A 125 15.75 4.30 24.25
C ALA A 125 17.12 4.84 23.77
N ASP A 126 18.13 3.97 23.72
CA ASP A 126 19.52 4.31 23.39
C ASP A 126 19.86 4.10 21.91
N LEU A 127 18.95 3.50 21.14
CA LEU A 127 19.05 3.42 19.68
C LEU A 127 18.10 4.41 19.02
N LYS A 128 18.58 5.02 17.95
CA LYS A 128 17.79 5.85 17.04
C LYS A 128 17.96 5.32 15.63
N LEU A 129 16.95 5.53 14.81
CA LEU A 129 17.04 5.38 13.37
C LEU A 129 16.63 6.72 12.77
N THR A 130 17.48 7.29 11.93
CA THR A 130 17.10 8.42 11.08
C THR A 130 16.75 7.86 9.72
N ASP A 131 15.55 8.18 9.24
CA ASP A 131 15.15 7.82 7.89
C ASP A 131 16.21 8.33 6.88
N PRO A 132 16.63 7.53 5.89
CA PRO A 132 17.60 7.96 4.90
C PRO A 132 17.26 9.32 4.29
N ASP A 133 15.99 9.53 3.93
CA ASP A 133 15.54 10.73 3.22
C ASP A 133 15.68 11.96 4.13
N ASP A 134 15.15 11.86 5.36
CA ASP A 134 15.27 12.90 6.39
C ASP A 134 16.74 13.22 6.71
N TRP A 135 17.59 12.19 6.77
CA TRP A 135 19.01 12.35 7.09
C TRP A 135 19.74 13.10 5.98
N ILE A 136 19.52 12.73 4.71
CA ILE A 136 20.15 13.38 3.56
C ILE A 136 19.74 14.85 3.50
N HIS A 137 18.45 15.14 3.63
CA HIS A 137 17.97 16.53 3.64
C HIS A 137 18.64 17.36 4.74
N GLN A 138 18.82 16.79 5.94
CA GLN A 138 19.53 17.47 7.04
C GLN A 138 21.03 17.58 6.80
N TYR A 139 21.65 16.58 6.17
CA TYR A 139 23.07 16.54 5.88
C TYR A 139 23.45 17.57 4.82
N VAL A 140 22.72 17.61 3.69
CA VAL A 140 23.00 18.50 2.56
C VAL A 140 22.91 19.98 2.96
N VAL A 141 22.03 20.35 3.90
CA VAL A 141 21.95 21.72 4.46
C VAL A 141 22.91 21.95 5.64
N GLY A 142 23.61 20.91 6.10
CA GLY A 142 24.45 20.92 7.29
C GLY A 142 25.89 21.37 7.02
N PRO A 143 26.64 21.75 8.07
CA PRO A 143 28.03 22.20 7.95
C PRO A 143 29.02 21.07 7.59
N ASP A 144 28.58 19.82 7.70
CA ASP A 144 29.39 18.63 7.43
C ASP A 144 29.40 18.24 5.94
N PHE A 145 28.56 18.87 5.10
CA PHE A 145 28.50 18.62 3.65
C PHE A 145 29.71 19.27 2.94
N ASP A 146 30.63 18.45 2.46
CA ASP A 146 31.94 18.87 1.97
C ASP A 146 32.07 18.89 0.42
N ASP A 147 33.28 19.14 -0.06
CA ASP A 147 33.55 19.23 -1.50
C ASP A 147 33.57 17.86 -2.21
N ASP A 148 33.89 16.78 -1.51
CA ASP A 148 33.83 15.42 -2.06
C ASP A 148 32.37 14.99 -2.26
N ASP A 149 31.50 15.37 -1.31
CA ASP A 149 30.05 15.17 -1.42
C ASP A 149 29.44 15.99 -2.56
N ARG A 150 29.82 17.27 -2.69
CA ARG A 150 29.42 18.11 -3.84
C ARG A 150 29.84 17.48 -5.17
N ALA A 151 31.07 17.00 -5.24
CA ALA A 151 31.58 16.33 -6.43
C ALA A 151 30.83 15.02 -6.73
N ALA A 152 30.40 14.28 -5.70
CA ALA A 152 29.59 13.08 -5.87
C ALA A 152 28.20 13.40 -6.43
N ILE A 153 27.52 14.42 -5.91
CA ILE A 153 26.21 14.84 -6.41
C ILE A 153 26.31 15.40 -7.83
N ALA A 154 27.35 16.16 -8.15
CA ALA A 154 27.58 16.64 -9.52
C ALA A 154 27.71 15.47 -10.52
N ARG A 155 28.45 14.40 -10.16
CA ARG A 155 28.52 13.19 -11.00
C ARG A 155 27.14 12.54 -11.19
N LEU A 156 26.33 12.47 -10.14
CA LEU A 156 24.97 11.91 -10.24
C LEU A 156 24.06 12.78 -11.12
N ALA A 157 24.19 14.10 -11.05
CA ALA A 157 23.47 15.03 -11.90
C ALA A 157 23.87 14.86 -13.37
N ASP A 158 25.17 14.75 -13.66
CA ASP A 158 25.69 14.45 -15.00
C ASP A 158 25.15 13.11 -15.52
N GLU A 159 25.19 12.06 -14.69
CA GLU A 159 24.64 10.74 -15.04
C GLU A 159 23.11 10.78 -15.27
N ALA A 160 22.37 11.58 -14.50
CA ALA A 160 20.94 11.77 -14.68
C ALA A 160 20.64 12.53 -15.99
N HIS A 161 21.42 13.57 -16.29
CA HIS A 161 21.32 14.33 -17.53
C HIS A 161 21.65 13.46 -18.76
N GLU A 162 22.71 12.64 -18.70
CA GLU A 162 23.06 11.69 -19.75
C GLU A 162 21.98 10.63 -19.97
N ARG A 163 21.28 10.23 -18.91
CA ARG A 163 20.11 9.35 -19.00
C ARG A 163 18.90 10.05 -19.62
N GLY A 164 18.85 11.38 -19.64
CA GLY A 164 17.66 12.15 -20.05
C GLY A 164 16.65 12.36 -18.92
N ASP A 165 17.03 12.06 -17.68
CA ASP A 165 16.20 12.18 -16.48
C ASP A 165 16.35 13.60 -15.84
N GLY A 166 16.70 14.61 -16.65
CA GLY A 166 17.34 15.86 -16.21
C GLY A 166 16.55 16.69 -15.21
N VAL A 167 17.17 16.95 -14.04
CA VAL A 167 16.91 18.11 -13.19
C VAL A 167 17.90 19.19 -13.65
N ASP A 168 17.44 20.30 -14.22
CA ASP A 168 18.31 21.38 -14.71
C ASP A 168 18.92 22.14 -13.52
N PHE A 169 20.18 21.85 -13.19
CA PHE A 169 20.97 22.66 -12.27
C PHE A 169 21.62 23.81 -13.06
N GLU A 170 21.06 25.02 -12.98
CA GLU A 170 21.77 26.20 -13.45
C GLU A 170 22.96 26.45 -12.50
N GLU A 171 24.19 26.16 -12.95
CA GLU A 171 25.38 26.75 -12.35
C GLU A 171 25.31 28.28 -12.54
N GLU A 172 25.06 29.03 -11.47
CA GLU A 172 25.14 30.49 -11.53
C GLU A 172 26.57 30.93 -11.94
N PRO A 173 26.74 31.72 -13.00
CA PRO A 173 28.03 32.27 -13.33
C PRO A 173 28.37 33.40 -12.36
N ALA A 174 29.59 33.35 -11.82
CA ALA A 174 30.18 34.45 -11.05
C ALA A 174 30.12 35.76 -11.85
N THR A 175 29.16 36.64 -11.54
CA THR A 175 29.07 37.96 -12.17
C THR A 175 29.80 39.02 -11.33
N LYS A 176 30.87 39.53 -11.93
CA LYS A 176 31.53 40.78 -11.57
C LYS A 176 30.70 41.97 -12.05
N ASP A 177 30.84 43.06 -11.29
CA ASP A 177 30.63 44.47 -11.65
C ASP A 177 29.18 44.92 -11.98
N GLU A 178 28.55 45.67 -11.07
CA GLU A 178 28.22 47.11 -11.23
C GLU A 178 27.38 47.70 -10.06
N PRO A 179 27.20 49.04 -9.92
CA PRO A 179 27.55 49.74 -8.68
C PRO A 179 26.39 50.36 -7.86
N ALA A 180 26.80 50.78 -6.65
CA ALA A 180 26.19 51.67 -5.67
C ALA A 180 24.90 52.44 -6.04
N GLY A 181 23.88 52.30 -5.19
CA GLY A 181 22.68 53.14 -5.23
C GLY A 181 21.82 53.09 -3.96
N VAL A 182 22.23 53.88 -2.96
CA VAL A 182 21.39 54.59 -1.96
C VAL A 182 20.67 53.77 -0.86
N ARG A 183 21.22 53.97 0.35
CA ARG A 183 20.66 53.75 1.69
C ARG A 183 19.25 54.34 1.90
N SER A 184 18.48 53.68 2.76
CA SER A 184 17.80 54.36 3.88
C SER A 184 17.81 53.45 5.09
N ASP A 185 18.41 53.97 6.16
CA ASP A 185 18.70 53.34 7.44
C ASP A 185 17.41 53.10 8.26
N GLU A 186 17.40 52.07 9.11
CA GLU A 186 17.07 52.23 10.53
C GLU A 186 17.65 51.04 11.33
N GLU A 187 18.29 51.42 12.42
CA GLU A 187 19.28 50.72 13.22
C GLU A 187 18.71 50.52 14.64
N GLU A 188 19.07 49.42 15.32
CA GLU A 188 19.38 49.28 16.76
C GLU A 188 19.10 47.83 17.22
N ALA A 189 20.14 46.99 17.40
CA ALA A 189 21.04 46.85 18.57
C ALA A 189 20.44 45.92 19.64
N GLY A 190 21.08 44.90 20.24
CA GLY A 190 22.43 44.27 20.30
C GLY A 190 22.29 43.20 21.42
N VAL A 191 22.96 42.06 21.48
CA VAL A 191 24.36 41.77 21.88
C VAL A 191 24.40 40.23 22.01
N GLY A 192 25.32 39.52 21.35
CA GLY A 192 26.45 38.90 22.06
C GLY A 192 26.93 37.62 21.36
N ASP A 193 28.16 37.70 20.91
CA ASP A 193 28.97 36.74 20.13
C ASP A 193 29.38 35.49 20.95
N VAL A 194 29.25 34.31 20.33
CA VAL A 194 30.05 33.11 20.64
C VAL A 194 30.47 32.44 19.33
N SER A 195 31.58 32.93 18.77
CA SER A 195 32.58 32.22 17.96
C SER A 195 32.12 30.93 17.28
N GLN A 196 31.55 31.05 16.08
CA GLN A 196 31.55 29.97 15.09
C GLN A 196 32.97 29.87 14.50
N ALA A 197 33.54 28.67 14.58
CA ALA A 197 34.67 28.31 13.74
C ALA A 197 34.20 28.31 12.28
N ASP A 198 34.95 29.01 11.46
CA ASP A 198 34.76 29.24 10.03
C ASP A 198 34.87 27.91 9.25
N SER A 199 33.76 27.23 9.01
CA SER A 199 33.61 26.24 7.94
C SER A 199 33.07 26.98 6.71
N GLY A 200 33.97 27.37 5.81
CA GLY A 200 33.75 28.38 4.76
C GLY A 200 32.80 28.03 3.61
N ALA A 201 31.68 27.36 3.85
CA ALA A 201 30.59 27.20 2.89
C ALA A 201 29.35 27.98 3.39
N ALA A 202 28.83 28.90 2.57
CA ALA A 202 27.55 29.53 2.85
C ALA A 202 26.44 28.44 2.89
N PRO A 203 25.43 28.55 3.77
CA PRO A 203 24.31 27.63 3.77
C PRO A 203 23.66 27.59 2.38
N LEU A 204 23.47 26.40 1.82
CA LEU A 204 22.74 26.21 0.56
C LEU A 204 21.31 26.75 0.71
N ASP A 205 20.75 27.30 -0.37
CA ASP A 205 19.33 27.61 -0.37
C ASP A 205 18.49 26.30 -0.27
N SER A 206 17.26 26.42 0.23
CA SER A 206 16.42 25.26 0.51
C SER A 206 15.96 24.50 -0.73
N ALA A 207 15.91 25.14 -1.90
CA ALA A 207 15.45 24.51 -3.14
C ALA A 207 16.58 23.66 -3.74
N ALA A 208 17.77 24.23 -3.91
CA ALA A 208 18.96 23.53 -4.38
C ALA A 208 19.30 22.34 -3.49
N ALA A 209 19.21 22.49 -2.16
CA ALA A 209 19.43 21.38 -1.23
C ALA A 209 18.38 20.25 -1.38
N SER A 210 17.14 20.59 -1.71
CA SER A 210 16.08 19.60 -1.97
C SER A 210 16.35 18.82 -3.25
N ASP A 211 16.73 19.50 -4.32
CA ASP A 211 17.03 18.87 -5.61
C ASP A 211 18.24 17.93 -5.51
N MET A 212 19.29 18.37 -4.79
CA MET A 212 20.47 17.55 -4.49
C MET A 212 20.10 16.31 -3.66
N ALA A 213 19.26 16.47 -2.64
CA ALA A 213 18.82 15.34 -1.81
C ALA A 213 18.02 14.31 -2.62
N MET A 214 17.15 14.76 -3.53
CA MET A 214 16.38 13.87 -4.41
C MET A 214 17.26 13.01 -5.32
N LEU A 215 18.35 13.56 -5.87
CA LEU A 215 19.30 12.79 -6.67
C LEU A 215 19.94 11.65 -5.86
N VAL A 216 20.30 11.94 -4.61
CA VAL A 216 20.90 10.96 -3.69
C VAL A 216 19.88 9.89 -3.32
N GLU A 217 18.65 10.28 -2.98
CA GLU A 217 17.54 9.36 -2.67
C GLU A 217 17.29 8.38 -3.83
N HIS A 218 17.12 8.91 -5.05
CA HIS A 218 16.93 8.09 -6.25
C HIS A 218 18.09 7.11 -6.46
N ARG A 219 19.34 7.56 -6.31
CA ARG A 219 20.51 6.66 -6.41
C ARG A 219 20.48 5.55 -5.36
N MET A 220 20.10 5.87 -4.13
CA MET A 220 20.16 4.94 -2.99
C MET A 220 19.09 3.86 -3.01
N LEU A 221 17.91 4.18 -3.54
CA LEU A 221 16.76 3.28 -3.55
C LEU A 221 16.69 2.44 -4.83
N ASP A 222 17.09 2.99 -5.98
CA ASP A 222 16.83 2.37 -7.29
C ASP A 222 17.98 1.54 -7.87
N ALA A 223 19.15 1.59 -7.25
CA ALA A 223 20.32 0.82 -7.70
C ALA A 223 21.29 0.51 -6.55
N PRO A 224 22.10 -0.55 -6.68
CA PRO A 224 23.26 -0.75 -5.82
C PRO A 224 24.21 0.43 -5.88
N TRP A 225 24.82 0.77 -4.74
CA TRP A 225 25.72 1.92 -4.61
C TRP A 225 26.90 1.60 -3.70
N THR A 226 27.97 2.40 -3.80
CA THR A 226 29.19 2.29 -2.97
C THR A 226 29.49 3.61 -2.25
N LEU A 227 30.44 3.61 -1.30
CA LEU A 227 30.93 4.86 -0.69
C LEU A 227 31.76 5.72 -1.66
N SER A 228 32.20 5.16 -2.79
CA SER A 228 32.78 5.98 -3.87
C SER A 228 31.70 6.75 -4.63
N ASP A 229 30.49 6.20 -4.69
CA ASP A 229 29.34 6.86 -5.31
C ASP A 229 28.76 7.90 -4.35
N LEU A 230 28.62 7.53 -3.07
CA LEU A 230 27.93 8.29 -2.03
C LEU A 230 28.77 8.37 -0.74
N PRO A 231 29.84 9.19 -0.70
CA PRO A 231 30.74 9.28 0.46
C PRO A 231 30.02 9.72 1.74
N MET A 232 29.11 10.70 1.66
CA MET A 232 28.26 11.14 2.78
C MET A 232 27.59 10.01 3.56
N MET A 233 27.23 8.91 2.88
CA MET A 233 26.48 7.81 3.49
C MET A 233 27.31 6.96 4.47
N GLU A 234 28.64 7.12 4.53
CA GLU A 234 29.48 6.41 5.50
C GLU A 234 29.04 6.71 6.94
N ARG A 235 28.76 7.98 7.24
CA ARG A 235 28.30 8.41 8.55
C ARG A 235 26.93 7.84 8.89
N TRP A 236 25.99 7.91 7.94
CA TRP A 236 24.65 7.35 8.13
C TRP A 236 24.72 5.85 8.44
N LEU A 237 25.55 5.10 7.71
CA LEU A 237 25.76 3.66 7.95
C LEU A 237 26.34 3.39 9.35
N ALA A 238 27.31 4.19 9.79
CA ALA A 238 27.90 4.05 11.12
C ALA A 238 26.90 4.36 12.24
N GLU A 239 26.07 5.40 12.07
CA GLU A 239 25.06 5.82 13.05
C GLU A 239 23.87 4.84 13.12
N ASN A 240 23.42 4.30 11.99
CA ASN A 240 22.19 3.51 11.88
C ASN A 240 22.43 1.98 11.82
N GLY A 241 23.66 1.53 11.56
CA GLY A 241 24.00 0.10 11.47
C GLY A 241 23.53 -0.74 12.67
N PRO A 242 23.84 -0.34 13.93
CA PRO A 242 23.39 -1.07 15.11
C PRO A 242 21.86 -1.13 15.26
N ALA A 243 21.15 -0.08 14.82
CA ALA A 243 19.69 -0.04 14.82
C ALA A 243 19.11 -1.04 13.82
N LEU A 244 19.67 -1.09 12.60
CA LEU A 244 19.26 -2.02 11.55
C LEU A 244 19.54 -3.49 11.92
N ASP A 245 20.65 -3.77 12.59
CA ASP A 245 20.96 -5.12 13.07
C ASP A 245 19.97 -5.59 14.14
N LEU A 246 19.58 -4.69 15.06
CA LEU A 246 18.55 -4.98 16.06
C LEU A 246 17.17 -5.18 15.43
N ILE A 247 16.81 -4.39 14.42
CA ILE A 247 15.57 -4.59 13.67
C ILE A 247 15.57 -5.99 13.04
N GLY A 248 16.68 -6.38 12.39
CA GLY A 248 16.86 -7.72 11.83
C GLY A 248 16.77 -8.82 12.88
N GLU A 249 17.26 -8.62 14.11
CA GLU A 249 17.09 -9.56 15.22
C GLU A 249 15.61 -9.65 15.64
N ALA A 250 14.94 -8.52 15.82
CA ALA A 250 13.57 -8.43 16.28
C ALA A 250 12.60 -9.15 15.33
N VAL A 251 12.69 -8.91 14.03
CA VAL A 251 11.75 -9.48 13.05
C VAL A 251 11.99 -10.96 12.76
N ARG A 252 13.15 -11.52 13.15
CA ARG A 252 13.42 -12.96 13.12
C ARG A 252 12.73 -13.71 14.26
N LYS A 253 12.24 -13.02 15.30
CA LYS A 253 11.50 -13.65 16.38
C LYS A 253 10.17 -14.22 15.86
N PRO A 254 9.63 -15.29 16.49
CA PRO A 254 8.39 -15.92 16.04
C PRO A 254 7.19 -14.97 15.98
N VAL A 255 7.17 -13.95 16.85
CA VAL A 255 6.11 -12.96 16.93
C VAL A 255 6.70 -11.56 16.87
N TYR A 256 5.98 -10.64 16.22
CA TYR A 256 6.20 -9.21 16.31
C TYR A 256 4.82 -8.57 16.37
N CYS A 257 4.31 -8.38 17.59
CA CYS A 257 2.98 -7.86 17.83
C CYS A 257 3.08 -6.59 18.66
N ILE A 258 2.55 -5.49 18.11
CA ILE A 258 2.49 -4.17 18.74
C ILE A 258 1.16 -4.05 19.50
N PRO A 259 1.12 -3.94 20.83
CA PRO A 259 -0.16 -3.78 21.51
C PRO A 259 -0.84 -2.46 21.17
N LEU A 260 -2.17 -2.47 21.20
CA LEU A 260 -3.02 -1.28 21.12
C LEU A 260 -2.92 -0.52 22.44
N ALA A 261 -3.10 0.79 22.40
CA ALA A 261 -3.33 1.61 23.59
C ALA A 261 -4.66 2.32 23.42
N ARG A 262 -5.48 2.37 24.47
CA ARG A 262 -6.75 3.10 24.44
C ARG A 262 -6.48 4.58 24.33
N ASP A 263 -7.17 5.21 23.41
CA ASP A 263 -7.17 6.66 23.30
C ASP A 263 -7.91 7.32 24.46
N PRO A 264 -7.44 8.49 24.96
CA PRO A 264 -8.21 9.28 25.93
C PRO A 264 -9.60 9.69 25.46
N SER A 265 -9.83 9.85 24.14
CA SER A 265 -11.16 10.11 23.56
C SER A 265 -12.13 8.94 23.75
N GLY A 266 -11.60 7.74 23.99
CA GLY A 266 -12.37 6.49 24.03
C GLY A 266 -12.67 5.90 22.65
N SER A 267 -12.26 6.57 21.57
CA SER A 267 -12.42 6.13 20.18
C SER A 267 -11.48 4.97 19.85
N LEU A 268 -12.02 3.90 19.27
CA LEU A 268 -11.21 2.78 18.81
C LEU A 268 -10.37 3.12 17.57
N VAL A 269 -10.88 3.98 16.67
CA VAL A 269 -10.14 4.37 15.46
C VAL A 269 -8.89 5.19 15.81
N ASP A 270 -8.98 6.04 16.84
CA ASP A 270 -7.83 6.83 17.34
C ASP A 270 -6.79 5.96 18.07
N SER A 271 -7.18 4.73 18.42
CA SER A 271 -6.30 3.74 19.05
C SER A 271 -5.48 2.95 18.02
N ILE A 272 -5.67 3.19 16.72
CA ILE A 272 -4.87 2.58 15.64
C ILE A 272 -3.42 3.10 15.70
N ARG A 273 -2.47 2.21 15.40
CA ARG A 273 -1.03 2.39 15.61
C ARG A 273 -0.34 3.16 14.47
N LEU A 274 -0.94 4.25 13.95
CA LEU A 274 -0.42 4.98 12.80
C LEU A 274 1.07 5.42 12.96
N PRO A 275 1.52 5.97 14.11
CA PRO A 275 2.93 6.34 14.25
C PRO A 275 3.91 5.15 14.18
N GLU A 276 3.52 4.00 14.72
CA GLU A 276 4.33 2.78 14.65
C GLU A 276 4.35 2.18 13.23
N GLN A 277 3.27 2.36 12.46
CA GLN A 277 3.24 1.97 11.05
C GLN A 277 4.19 2.86 10.21
N GLN A 278 4.24 4.18 10.46
CA GLN A 278 5.19 5.07 9.80
C GLN A 278 6.65 4.70 10.16
N ARG A 279 6.91 4.42 11.43
CA ARG A 279 8.21 3.90 11.87
C ARG A 279 8.59 2.60 11.16
N SER A 280 7.64 1.69 10.95
CA SER A 280 7.89 0.43 10.22
C SER A 280 8.24 0.66 8.75
N ARG A 281 7.69 1.70 8.11
CA ARG A 281 8.08 2.11 6.74
C ARG A 281 9.51 2.66 6.72
N ALA A 282 9.88 3.49 7.69
CA ALA A 282 11.25 3.99 7.82
C ALA A 282 12.27 2.85 8.02
N PHE A 283 11.92 1.84 8.83
CA PHE A 283 12.74 0.63 8.99
C PHE A 283 12.96 -0.10 7.66
N ALA A 284 11.90 -0.23 6.86
CA ALA A 284 11.96 -0.89 5.55
C ALA A 284 12.83 -0.12 4.55
N ARG A 285 12.68 1.20 4.46
CA ARG A 285 13.53 2.07 3.61
C ARG A 285 15.00 1.94 4.01
N ALA A 286 15.31 2.08 5.30
CA ALA A 286 16.67 2.00 5.79
C ALA A 286 17.32 0.62 5.58
N LEU A 287 16.56 -0.48 5.74
CA LEU A 287 17.03 -1.83 5.38
C LEU A 287 17.28 -1.95 3.86
N SER A 288 16.41 -1.39 3.02
CA SER A 288 16.58 -1.37 1.57
C SER A 288 17.84 -0.61 1.16
N THR A 289 18.03 0.60 1.71
CA THR A 289 19.21 1.43 1.53
C THR A 289 20.49 0.66 1.86
N ARG A 290 20.55 -0.01 3.02
CA ARG A 290 21.73 -0.81 3.39
C ARG A 290 21.90 -2.06 2.53
N ALA A 291 20.81 -2.70 2.09
CA ALA A 291 20.89 -3.83 1.17
C ALA A 291 21.50 -3.43 -0.18
N GLN A 292 21.09 -2.30 -0.74
CA GLN A 292 21.66 -1.76 -1.99
C GLN A 292 23.15 -1.45 -1.85
N PHE A 293 23.56 -0.86 -0.73
CA PHE A 293 24.98 -0.69 -0.40
C PHE A 293 25.75 -2.01 -0.32
N ARG A 294 25.19 -2.99 0.38
CA ARG A 294 25.81 -4.31 0.54
C ARG A 294 25.94 -5.05 -0.79
N ILE A 295 24.97 -4.90 -1.69
CA ILE A 295 25.08 -5.41 -3.07
C ILE A 295 26.20 -4.69 -3.82
N GLY A 296 26.24 -3.36 -3.77
CA GLY A 296 27.23 -2.55 -4.47
C GLY A 296 28.66 -2.74 -3.96
N SER A 297 28.83 -3.08 -2.67
CA SER A 297 30.14 -3.36 -2.05
C SER A 297 30.53 -4.84 -2.02
N GLY A 298 29.63 -5.74 -2.48
CA GLY A 298 29.88 -7.18 -2.58
C GLY A 298 29.60 -8.01 -1.33
N ASP A 299 29.02 -7.42 -0.26
CA ASP A 299 28.46 -8.14 0.90
C ASP A 299 27.08 -8.74 0.57
N ILE A 300 27.06 -9.68 -0.38
CA ILE A 300 25.81 -10.30 -0.87
C ILE A 300 25.06 -11.05 0.25
N ASP A 301 25.78 -11.68 1.18
CA ASP A 301 25.15 -12.41 2.29
C ASP A 301 24.47 -11.48 3.29
N GLY A 302 25.08 -10.33 3.62
CA GLY A 302 24.43 -9.30 4.41
C GLY A 302 23.25 -8.65 3.68
N ALA A 303 23.32 -8.49 2.35
CA ALA A 303 22.20 -7.99 1.56
C ALA A 303 20.99 -8.95 1.62
N ILE A 304 21.23 -10.26 1.53
CA ILE A 304 20.17 -11.28 1.72
C ILE A 304 19.53 -11.14 3.11
N ASP A 305 20.33 -10.94 4.15
CA ASP A 305 19.82 -10.75 5.52
C ASP A 305 18.93 -9.51 5.65
N ASP A 306 19.28 -8.39 5.00
CA ASP A 306 18.46 -7.18 5.00
C ASP A 306 17.16 -7.33 4.19
N ILE A 307 17.23 -7.92 2.99
CA ILE A 307 16.06 -8.24 2.16
C ILE A 307 15.07 -9.10 2.95
N MET A 308 15.59 -10.15 3.60
CA MET A 308 14.75 -11.06 4.39
C MET A 308 14.23 -10.42 5.68
N SER A 309 14.98 -9.51 6.29
CA SER A 309 14.49 -8.72 7.43
C SER A 309 13.34 -7.80 7.01
N CYS A 310 13.45 -7.15 5.85
CA CYS A 310 12.40 -6.31 5.29
C CYS A 310 11.14 -7.13 4.96
N LYS A 311 11.27 -8.29 4.31
CA LYS A 311 10.14 -9.21 4.05
C LYS A 311 9.46 -9.67 5.35
N ARG A 312 10.24 -10.07 6.36
CA ARG A 312 9.70 -10.48 7.68
C ARG A 312 8.98 -9.34 8.37
N LEU A 313 9.55 -8.13 8.37
CA LEU A 313 8.90 -6.94 8.90
C LEU A 313 7.54 -6.72 8.24
N GLY A 314 7.49 -6.74 6.91
CA GLY A 314 6.25 -6.55 6.17
C GLY A 314 5.20 -7.64 6.44
N ARG A 315 5.61 -8.91 6.65
CA ARG A 315 4.69 -9.97 7.09
C ARG A 315 4.14 -9.72 8.49
N HIS A 316 5.00 -9.41 9.44
CA HIS A 316 4.60 -9.14 10.81
C HIS A 316 3.67 -7.94 10.92
N VAL A 317 3.99 -6.85 10.21
CA VAL A 317 3.12 -5.66 10.13
C VAL A 317 1.81 -6.03 9.46
N GLY A 318 1.83 -6.80 8.37
CA GLY A 318 0.61 -7.23 7.67
C GLY A 318 -0.28 -8.21 8.45
N LEU A 319 0.24 -8.83 9.51
CA LEU A 319 -0.52 -9.61 10.50
C LEU A 319 -1.12 -8.73 11.61
N GLY A 320 -0.95 -7.42 11.52
CA GLY A 320 -1.61 -6.46 12.38
C GLY A 320 -3.14 -6.53 12.30
N ALA A 321 -3.80 -5.72 13.12
CA ALA A 321 -5.22 -5.88 13.35
C ALA A 321 -6.07 -5.27 12.23
N SER A 322 -5.61 -4.22 11.52
CA SER A 322 -6.43 -3.47 10.56
C SER A 322 -6.04 -3.65 9.09
N ALA A 323 -6.89 -3.17 8.19
CA ALA A 323 -6.61 -3.07 6.75
C ALA A 323 -5.40 -2.18 6.49
N ILE A 324 -5.20 -1.13 7.29
CA ILE A 324 -4.02 -0.27 7.17
C ILE A 324 -2.74 -1.07 7.46
N ASP A 325 -2.75 -1.90 8.51
CA ASP A 325 -1.63 -2.79 8.83
C ASP A 325 -1.30 -3.72 7.66
N LEU A 326 -2.32 -4.35 7.07
CA LEU A 326 -2.18 -5.21 5.88
C LEU A 326 -1.57 -4.44 4.69
N LEU A 327 -2.08 -3.26 4.37
CA LEU A 327 -1.60 -2.44 3.24
C LEU A 327 -0.16 -1.96 3.45
N VAL A 328 0.19 -1.53 4.67
CA VAL A 328 1.56 -1.16 5.03
C VAL A 328 2.48 -2.37 4.91
N GLY A 329 2.05 -3.54 5.40
CA GLY A 329 2.79 -4.79 5.28
C GLY A 329 3.02 -5.21 3.82
N CYS A 330 2.05 -4.96 2.94
CA CYS A 330 2.20 -5.18 1.51
C CYS A 330 3.21 -4.21 0.88
N ALA A 331 3.15 -2.93 1.23
CA ALA A 331 4.10 -1.93 0.72
C ALA A 331 5.55 -2.25 1.13
N ILE A 332 5.78 -2.62 2.40
CA ILE A 332 7.10 -3.02 2.90
C ILE A 332 7.66 -4.21 2.13
N GLN A 333 6.82 -5.22 1.85
CA GLN A 333 7.27 -6.37 1.06
C GLN A 333 7.53 -6.00 -0.41
N GLY A 334 6.76 -5.06 -0.97
CA GLY A 334 7.01 -4.50 -2.30
C GLY A 334 8.40 -3.87 -2.41
N ILE A 335 8.82 -3.09 -1.40
CA ILE A 335 10.19 -2.55 -1.31
C ILE A 335 11.22 -3.69 -1.39
N ALA A 336 11.05 -4.73 -0.57
CA ALA A 336 11.96 -5.87 -0.57
C ALA A 336 11.98 -6.67 -1.89
N ASN A 337 10.87 -6.70 -2.62
CA ASN A 337 10.78 -7.36 -3.93
C ASN A 337 11.53 -6.58 -5.01
N GLY A 338 11.60 -5.26 -4.89
CA GLY A 338 12.34 -4.38 -5.80
C GLY A 338 13.86 -4.53 -5.71
N ILE A 339 14.38 -5.11 -4.62
CA ILE A 339 15.83 -5.26 -4.43
C ILE A 339 16.36 -6.44 -5.25
N GLY A 340 17.20 -6.13 -6.24
CA GLY A 340 17.77 -7.11 -7.16
C GLY A 340 19.16 -7.57 -6.74
N LEU A 341 19.28 -8.79 -6.21
CA LEU A 341 20.56 -9.33 -5.71
C LEU A 341 21.67 -9.40 -6.79
N ALA A 342 21.30 -9.56 -8.06
CA ALA A 342 22.22 -9.58 -9.20
C ALA A 342 22.29 -8.23 -9.95
N ALA A 343 21.92 -7.12 -9.29
CA ALA A 343 21.92 -5.81 -9.91
C ALA A 343 23.32 -5.19 -10.11
N ALA A 344 24.35 -5.68 -9.39
CA ALA A 344 25.74 -5.23 -9.52
C ALA A 344 26.60 -6.27 -10.30
N PRO A 345 26.88 -6.05 -11.60
CA PRO A 345 27.73 -6.91 -12.42
C PRO A 345 29.12 -7.24 -11.86
N GLU A 346 29.67 -6.31 -11.07
CA GLU A 346 31.01 -6.32 -10.48
C GLU A 346 31.07 -7.29 -9.29
N HIS A 347 29.92 -7.53 -8.66
CA HIS A 347 29.75 -8.42 -7.52
C HIS A 347 28.59 -9.40 -7.76
N PRO A 348 28.67 -10.26 -8.79
CA PRO A 348 27.58 -11.15 -9.13
C PRO A 348 27.36 -12.18 -8.02
N PRO A 349 26.10 -12.44 -7.60
CA PRO A 349 25.83 -13.41 -6.55
C PRO A 349 26.21 -14.83 -7.01
N SER A 350 26.78 -15.59 -6.09
CA SER A 350 27.07 -17.01 -6.32
C SER A 350 25.79 -17.83 -6.43
N ARG A 351 25.89 -19.02 -7.03
CA ARG A 351 24.81 -20.01 -7.04
C ARG A 351 24.28 -20.30 -5.62
N GLN A 352 25.16 -20.41 -4.64
CA GLN A 352 24.78 -20.69 -3.25
C GLN A 352 23.99 -19.54 -2.63
N GLN A 353 24.37 -18.29 -2.92
CA GLN A 353 23.67 -17.10 -2.43
C GLN A 353 22.28 -16.94 -3.08
N LEU A 354 22.16 -17.18 -4.39
CA LEU A 354 20.86 -17.21 -5.07
C LEU A 354 19.94 -18.30 -4.49
N GLN A 355 20.49 -19.50 -4.26
CA GLN A 355 19.74 -20.60 -3.65
C GLN A 355 19.32 -20.28 -2.21
N ARG A 356 20.20 -19.62 -1.43
CA ARG A 356 19.91 -19.17 -0.07
C ARG A 356 18.74 -18.20 -0.06
N LEU A 357 18.77 -17.17 -0.92
CA LEU A 357 17.66 -16.21 -1.00
C LEU A 357 16.37 -16.90 -1.41
N LEU A 358 16.40 -17.70 -2.49
CA LEU A 358 15.20 -18.39 -2.98
C LEU A 358 14.57 -19.30 -1.92
N ALA A 359 15.38 -20.07 -1.20
CA ALA A 359 14.90 -20.90 -0.10
C ALA A 359 14.37 -20.07 1.09
N ALA A 360 15.01 -18.93 1.37
CA ALA A 360 14.60 -18.05 2.46
C ALA A 360 13.26 -17.36 2.20
N LEU A 361 12.81 -17.23 0.94
CA LEU A 361 11.52 -16.59 0.61
C LEU A 361 10.30 -17.28 1.24
N ASP A 362 10.44 -18.52 1.69
CA ASP A 362 9.37 -19.28 2.38
C ASP A 362 9.47 -19.22 3.92
N GLU A 363 10.52 -18.63 4.47
CA GLU A 363 10.75 -18.49 5.92
C GLU A 363 9.89 -17.42 6.63
N PRO A 364 9.46 -16.31 5.99
CA PRO A 364 8.63 -15.31 6.66
C PRO A 364 7.28 -15.88 7.15
N PRO A 365 6.64 -15.25 8.15
CA PRO A 365 5.30 -15.64 8.59
C PRO A 365 4.29 -15.70 7.43
N PRO A 366 3.24 -16.55 7.53
CA PRO A 366 2.21 -16.63 6.51
C PRO A 366 1.49 -15.29 6.33
N TYR A 367 0.84 -15.10 5.17
CA TYR A 367 -0.05 -13.94 4.98
C TYR A 367 -1.21 -13.98 5.98
N GLY A 368 -1.65 -12.81 6.44
CA GLY A 368 -2.87 -12.70 7.24
C GLY A 368 -4.12 -13.13 6.47
N GLU A 369 -5.10 -13.64 7.19
CA GLU A 369 -6.41 -13.98 6.62
C GLU A 369 -7.26 -12.72 6.48
N LEU A 370 -7.74 -12.44 5.27
CA LEU A 370 -8.62 -11.31 4.99
C LEU A 370 -9.88 -11.31 5.87
N ALA A 371 -10.42 -12.48 6.19
CA ALA A 371 -11.57 -12.62 7.09
C ALA A 371 -11.28 -12.07 8.49
N SER A 372 -10.03 -12.18 8.98
CA SER A 372 -9.63 -11.60 10.26
C SER A 372 -9.52 -10.08 10.16
N VAL A 373 -8.95 -9.56 9.07
CA VAL A 373 -8.88 -8.12 8.80
C VAL A 373 -10.27 -7.50 8.74
N PHE A 374 -11.18 -8.06 7.93
CA PHE A 374 -12.54 -7.53 7.78
C PHE A 374 -13.37 -7.64 9.06
N ARG A 375 -13.09 -8.63 9.91
CA ARG A 375 -13.71 -8.71 11.25
C ARG A 375 -13.30 -7.51 12.11
N ILE A 376 -12.02 -7.16 12.12
CA ILE A 376 -11.51 -6.04 12.90
C ILE A 376 -11.98 -4.71 12.33
N GLU A 377 -11.99 -4.54 11.01
CA GLU A 377 -12.57 -3.37 10.35
C GLU A 377 -14.05 -3.21 10.73
N ARG A 378 -14.82 -4.31 10.79
CA ARG A 378 -16.19 -4.28 11.27
C ARG A 378 -16.30 -3.82 12.72
N PHE A 379 -15.38 -4.24 13.60
CA PHE A 379 -15.33 -3.76 14.99
C PHE A 379 -15.05 -2.26 15.05
N LEU A 380 -14.09 -1.75 14.26
CA LEU A 380 -13.79 -0.33 14.14
C LEU A 380 -15.02 0.46 13.70
N SER A 381 -15.70 0.02 12.64
CA SER A 381 -16.88 0.72 12.14
C SER A 381 -18.06 0.65 13.11
N LEU A 382 -18.30 -0.50 13.76
CA LEU A 382 -19.39 -0.64 14.72
C LEU A 382 -19.13 0.13 16.02
N ASP A 383 -17.86 0.35 16.40
CA ASP A 383 -17.52 1.26 17.51
C ASP A 383 -17.94 2.71 17.21
N ILE A 384 -17.79 3.15 15.96
CA ILE A 384 -18.28 4.45 15.49
C ILE A 384 -19.81 4.48 15.50
N VAL A 385 -20.48 3.44 14.95
CA VAL A 385 -21.95 3.36 14.93
C VAL A 385 -22.53 3.40 16.34
N GLN A 386 -21.97 2.65 17.30
CA GLN A 386 -22.46 2.69 18.69
C GLN A 386 -22.18 4.03 19.36
N THR A 387 -21.06 4.69 19.04
CA THR A 387 -20.74 6.01 19.59
C THR A 387 -21.78 7.04 19.14
N LEU A 388 -22.08 7.08 17.84
CA LEU A 388 -23.14 7.94 17.30
C LEU A 388 -24.52 7.58 17.89
N ALA A 389 -24.79 6.30 18.14
CA ALA A 389 -26.05 5.88 18.75
C ALA A 389 -26.27 6.38 20.18
N HIS A 390 -25.19 6.73 20.88
CA HIS A 390 -25.22 7.27 22.24
C HIS A 390 -25.02 8.80 22.29
N ASP A 391 -24.90 9.44 21.13
CA ASP A 391 -24.65 10.86 21.01
C ASP A 391 -25.92 11.71 21.11
N GLU A 392 -25.78 12.95 21.58
CA GLU A 392 -26.86 13.93 21.59
C GLU A 392 -27.09 14.54 20.19
N ASN A 393 -26.04 14.68 19.38
CA ASN A 393 -26.07 15.27 18.03
C ASN A 393 -25.25 14.43 17.03
N PRO A 394 -25.70 13.20 16.71
CA PRO A 394 -24.93 12.26 15.90
C PRO A 394 -24.66 12.71 14.46
N GLY A 395 -25.53 13.52 13.86
CA GLY A 395 -25.31 14.08 12.53
C GLY A 395 -24.18 15.09 12.52
N SER A 396 -24.15 15.99 13.51
CA SER A 396 -23.06 16.95 13.71
C SER A 396 -21.73 16.26 13.98
N ASN A 397 -21.71 15.26 14.85
CA ASN A 397 -20.46 14.59 15.20
C ASN A 397 -19.95 13.71 14.05
N LEU A 398 -20.83 13.09 13.27
CA LEU A 398 -20.43 12.43 12.03
C LEU A 398 -19.83 13.41 11.01
N ASP A 399 -20.37 14.62 10.89
CA ASP A 399 -19.85 15.68 10.00
C ASP A 399 -18.44 16.13 10.42
N GLU A 400 -18.22 16.29 11.73
CA GLU A 400 -16.91 16.62 12.30
C GLU A 400 -15.88 15.50 12.06
N MET A 401 -16.25 14.23 12.31
CA MET A 401 -15.37 13.08 12.04
C MET A 401 -14.98 12.99 10.57
N VAL A 402 -15.94 13.17 9.65
CA VAL A 402 -15.68 13.16 8.19
C VAL A 402 -14.71 14.28 7.79
N ALA A 403 -14.85 15.46 8.39
CA ALA A 403 -13.94 16.58 8.16
C ALA A 403 -12.53 16.31 8.69
N GLU A 404 -12.41 15.71 9.89
CA GLU A 404 -11.12 15.31 10.47
C GLU A 404 -10.37 14.28 9.61
N TRP A 405 -11.10 13.39 8.92
CA TRP A 405 -10.53 12.42 7.99
C TRP A 405 -10.17 13.01 6.62
N GLY A 406 -10.36 14.31 6.43
CA GLY A 406 -9.93 15.02 5.22
C GLY A 406 -10.82 14.79 4.00
N ALA A 407 -12.05 14.29 4.17
CA ALA A 407 -13.02 14.23 3.08
C ALA A 407 -13.45 15.64 2.66
N SER A 408 -13.40 15.96 1.37
CA SER A 408 -13.69 17.31 0.88
C SER A 408 -15.18 17.68 0.86
N GLU A 409 -16.07 16.70 1.05
CA GLU A 409 -17.52 16.88 1.03
C GLU A 409 -18.10 16.72 2.43
N TYR A 410 -18.59 17.83 2.99
CA TYR A 410 -19.37 17.85 4.23
C TYR A 410 -20.75 17.22 4.03
N LEU A 411 -21.34 16.74 5.12
CA LEU A 411 -22.73 16.29 5.09
C LEU A 411 -23.64 17.47 4.71
N PRO A 412 -24.54 17.30 3.72
CA PRO A 412 -25.52 18.32 3.39
C PRO A 412 -26.32 18.74 4.63
N ASN A 413 -26.57 20.04 4.81
CA ASN A 413 -27.23 20.58 6.00
C ASN A 413 -28.58 19.91 6.27
N GLU A 414 -29.32 19.54 5.22
CA GLU A 414 -30.62 18.86 5.31
C GLU A 414 -30.50 17.46 5.89
N MET A 415 -29.38 16.79 5.63
CA MET A 415 -29.07 15.44 6.08
C MET A 415 -28.67 15.46 7.56
N ARG A 416 -27.77 16.38 7.94
CA ARG A 416 -27.42 16.62 9.34
C ARG A 416 -28.67 16.94 10.17
N PHE A 417 -29.50 17.87 9.68
CA PHE A 417 -30.79 18.21 10.29
C PHE A 417 -31.73 17.00 10.41
N ALA A 418 -31.78 16.13 9.40
CA ALA A 418 -32.59 14.91 9.44
C ALA A 418 -32.14 13.91 10.51
N ILE A 419 -30.85 13.81 10.78
CA ILE A 419 -30.29 12.92 11.79
C ILE A 419 -30.50 13.54 13.20
N ASP A 420 -30.08 14.79 13.41
CA ASP A 420 -30.03 15.42 14.74
C ASP A 420 -31.40 15.85 15.28
N VAL A 421 -32.26 16.36 14.41
CA VAL A 421 -33.53 16.99 14.81
C VAL A 421 -34.70 16.05 14.58
N MET A 422 -34.71 15.29 13.48
CA MET A 422 -35.80 14.38 13.16
C MET A 422 -35.59 12.94 13.68
N GLY A 423 -34.37 12.59 14.08
CA GLY A 423 -34.03 11.31 14.72
C GLY A 423 -34.08 10.08 13.80
N VAL A 424 -33.35 9.04 14.20
CA VAL A 424 -33.26 7.73 13.55
C VAL A 424 -33.46 6.60 14.57
N ASP A 425 -33.91 5.43 14.09
CA ASP A 425 -33.84 4.17 14.84
C ASP A 425 -32.47 3.50 14.60
N TRP A 426 -31.60 3.51 15.61
CA TRP A 426 -30.24 2.97 15.53
C TRP A 426 -30.19 1.45 15.39
N ASN A 427 -31.24 0.73 15.79
CA ASN A 427 -31.32 -0.71 15.55
C ASN A 427 -31.47 -0.99 14.05
N VAL A 428 -32.30 -0.21 13.36
CA VAL A 428 -32.43 -0.32 11.89
C VAL A 428 -31.12 0.07 11.20
N VAL A 429 -30.44 1.11 11.69
CA VAL A 429 -29.13 1.53 11.16
C VAL A 429 -28.12 0.39 11.30
N ALA A 430 -27.94 -0.16 12.50
CA ALA A 430 -26.93 -1.17 12.79
C ALA A 430 -27.23 -2.54 12.14
N GLU A 431 -28.50 -2.99 12.15
CA GLU A 431 -28.91 -4.23 11.47
C GLU A 431 -28.60 -4.17 9.96
N LYS A 432 -28.93 -3.04 9.33
CA LYS A 432 -28.67 -2.83 7.90
C LYS A 432 -27.18 -2.63 7.62
N PHE A 433 -26.45 -1.93 8.47
CA PHE A 433 -25.00 -1.75 8.36
C PHE A 433 -24.26 -3.09 8.41
N ASN A 434 -24.65 -3.99 9.32
CA ASN A 434 -24.09 -5.33 9.36
C ASN A 434 -24.41 -6.11 8.08
N ALA A 435 -25.65 -6.07 7.60
CA ALA A 435 -26.00 -6.72 6.33
C ALA A 435 -25.19 -6.17 5.13
N HIS A 436 -24.87 -4.89 5.13
CA HIS A 436 -23.97 -4.31 4.12
C HIS A 436 -22.54 -4.78 4.25
N TYR A 437 -22.01 -4.93 5.46
CA TYR A 437 -20.69 -5.51 5.67
C TYR A 437 -20.62 -6.95 5.12
N ASP A 438 -21.64 -7.77 5.41
CA ASP A 438 -21.72 -9.13 4.89
C ASP A 438 -21.80 -9.13 3.35
N ALA A 439 -22.65 -8.25 2.77
CA ALA A 439 -22.77 -8.11 1.33
C ALA A 439 -21.50 -7.54 0.65
N ALA A 440 -20.71 -6.72 1.34
CA ALA A 440 -19.43 -6.21 0.84
C ALA A 440 -18.40 -7.34 0.71
N ILE A 441 -18.36 -8.23 1.71
CA ILE A 441 -17.45 -9.39 1.74
C ILE A 441 -17.92 -10.48 0.76
N GLU A 442 -19.20 -10.84 0.78
CA GLU A 442 -19.74 -11.96 0.00
C GLU A 442 -20.03 -11.61 -1.47
N HIS A 443 -20.44 -10.37 -1.73
CA HIS A 443 -20.98 -9.97 -3.04
C HIS A 443 -20.28 -8.77 -3.66
N ARG A 444 -19.25 -8.20 -3.01
CA ARG A 444 -18.57 -6.97 -3.46
C ARG A 444 -19.51 -5.78 -3.64
N THR A 445 -20.53 -5.71 -2.80
CA THR A 445 -21.54 -4.66 -2.88
C THR A 445 -21.50 -3.76 -1.65
N VAL A 446 -21.22 -2.48 -1.88
CA VAL A 446 -21.36 -1.40 -0.89
C VAL A 446 -22.43 -0.44 -1.42
N PRO A 447 -23.37 0.04 -0.59
CA PRO A 447 -24.38 0.97 -1.06
C PRO A 447 -23.74 2.29 -1.51
N SER A 448 -24.31 2.92 -2.55
CA SER A 448 -23.93 4.28 -2.93
C SER A 448 -24.72 5.28 -2.09
N ALA A 449 -24.01 6.18 -1.42
CA ALA A 449 -24.61 7.33 -0.74
C ALA A 449 -24.94 8.44 -1.75
N SER A 450 -26.08 8.33 -2.44
CA SER A 450 -26.58 9.41 -3.30
C SER A 450 -27.32 10.46 -2.45
N GLY A 451 -27.18 11.75 -2.76
CA GLY A 451 -27.65 12.91 -1.97
C GLY A 451 -29.15 12.96 -1.55
N PHE A 452 -29.55 14.08 -0.95
CA PHE A 452 -30.84 14.22 -0.25
C PHE A 452 -32.05 13.72 -1.06
N ARG A 453 -32.82 12.78 -0.47
CA ARG A 453 -34.07 12.27 -1.03
C ARG A 453 -35.26 12.86 -0.26
N PRO A 454 -36.28 13.45 -0.90
CA PRO A 454 -37.46 13.97 -0.20
C PRO A 454 -38.16 12.95 0.71
N GLY A 455 -38.04 11.64 0.37
CA GLY A 455 -38.54 10.53 1.19
C GLY A 455 -37.90 10.42 2.58
N LEU A 456 -36.76 11.05 2.85
CA LEU A 456 -36.13 11.12 4.18
C LEU A 456 -37.01 11.88 5.19
N LEU A 457 -37.81 12.84 4.72
CA LEU A 457 -38.78 13.54 5.56
C LEU A 457 -40.04 12.70 5.82
N ALA A 458 -40.24 11.60 5.08
CA ALA A 458 -41.50 10.85 5.10
C ALA A 458 -41.61 9.85 6.27
N SER A 459 -40.51 9.25 6.72
CA SER A 459 -40.54 8.31 7.86
C SER A 459 -39.19 8.15 8.55
N MET A 460 -39.21 7.79 9.85
CA MET A 460 -38.00 7.46 10.63
C MET A 460 -37.23 6.29 10.01
N ARG A 461 -37.95 5.26 9.54
CA ARG A 461 -37.33 4.10 8.88
C ARG A 461 -36.53 4.51 7.64
N ALA A 462 -37.09 5.37 6.79
CA ALA A 462 -36.37 5.86 5.61
C ALA A 462 -35.09 6.63 5.98
N ARG A 463 -35.11 7.40 7.07
CA ARG A 463 -33.91 8.07 7.59
C ARG A 463 -32.87 7.09 8.14
N SER A 464 -33.29 6.10 8.91
CA SER A 464 -32.40 5.04 9.40
C SER A 464 -31.75 4.28 8.25
N GLU A 465 -32.53 3.85 7.27
CA GLU A 465 -32.03 3.09 6.12
C GLU A 465 -31.02 3.91 5.31
N PHE A 466 -31.26 5.20 5.14
CA PHE A 466 -30.34 6.11 4.48
C PHE A 466 -29.08 6.38 5.30
N THR A 467 -29.22 6.59 6.61
CA THR A 467 -28.07 6.80 7.51
C THR A 467 -27.17 5.56 7.51
N SER A 468 -27.75 4.37 7.46
CA SER A 468 -27.00 3.13 7.25
C SER A 468 -26.26 3.12 5.91
N ASP A 469 -26.92 3.49 4.80
CA ASP A 469 -26.28 3.50 3.48
C ASP A 469 -25.10 4.48 3.44
N LEU A 470 -25.25 5.65 4.06
CA LEU A 470 -24.20 6.65 4.23
C LEU A 470 -23.02 6.13 5.05
N LEU A 471 -23.28 5.59 6.25
CA LEU A 471 -22.24 5.04 7.11
C LEU A 471 -21.53 3.86 6.45
N SER A 472 -22.26 3.00 5.74
CA SER A 472 -21.68 1.89 4.98
C SER A 472 -20.78 2.36 3.85
N ALA A 473 -21.17 3.38 3.09
CA ALA A 473 -20.34 3.96 2.03
C ALA A 473 -19.05 4.61 2.56
N LEU A 474 -19.10 5.13 3.79
CA LEU A 474 -17.99 5.81 4.43
C LEU A 474 -17.04 4.86 5.16
N LEU A 475 -17.58 3.89 5.91
CA LEU A 475 -16.85 3.12 6.91
C LEU A 475 -16.51 1.69 6.48
N ILE A 476 -17.16 1.15 5.46
CA ILE A 476 -16.78 -0.16 4.92
C ILE A 476 -15.57 0.06 4.03
N PRO A 477 -14.40 -0.51 4.37
CA PRO A 477 -13.21 -0.31 3.57
C PRO A 477 -13.40 -0.93 2.18
N GLY A 478 -12.66 -0.43 1.19
CA GLY A 478 -12.64 -0.97 -0.16
C GLY A 478 -12.13 -2.41 -0.18
N VAL A 479 -13.04 -3.38 0.04
CA VAL A 479 -12.74 -4.81 0.15
C VAL A 479 -11.94 -5.28 -1.06
N GLU A 480 -12.37 -4.89 -2.26
CA GLU A 480 -11.68 -5.19 -3.52
C GLU A 480 -10.25 -4.65 -3.53
N SER A 481 -10.04 -3.39 -3.13
CA SER A 481 -8.72 -2.77 -3.11
C SER A 481 -7.75 -3.46 -2.14
N ILE A 482 -8.24 -3.90 -0.99
CA ILE A 482 -7.45 -4.62 0.02
C ILE A 482 -7.01 -5.99 -0.49
N GLU A 483 -7.94 -6.74 -1.09
CA GLU A 483 -7.63 -8.03 -1.67
C GLU A 483 -6.66 -7.92 -2.84
N GLU A 484 -6.92 -6.96 -3.71
CA GLU A 484 -6.13 -6.70 -4.90
C GLU A 484 -4.69 -6.32 -4.52
N ALA A 485 -4.47 -5.52 -3.47
CA ALA A 485 -3.14 -5.25 -2.95
C ALA A 485 -2.41 -6.54 -2.49
N THR A 486 -3.12 -7.46 -1.84
CA THR A 486 -2.56 -8.75 -1.39
C THR A 486 -2.28 -9.68 -2.57
N HIS A 487 -3.16 -9.71 -3.56
CA HIS A 487 -3.01 -10.52 -4.77
C HIS A 487 -1.85 -10.04 -5.63
N ARG A 488 -1.73 -8.72 -5.84
CA ARG A 488 -0.62 -8.11 -6.57
C ARG A 488 0.72 -8.41 -5.90
N LEU A 489 0.79 -8.35 -4.57
CA LEU A 489 2.00 -8.75 -3.84
C LEU A 489 2.35 -10.23 -4.07
N ARG A 490 1.37 -11.13 -4.03
CA ARG A 490 1.61 -12.57 -4.30
C ARG A 490 2.16 -12.81 -5.71
N CYS A 491 1.68 -12.06 -6.70
CA CYS A 491 2.26 -12.09 -8.04
C CYS A 491 3.70 -11.59 -8.07
N SER A 492 3.98 -10.47 -7.41
CA SER A 492 5.34 -9.94 -7.28
C SER A 492 6.28 -10.99 -6.64
N ASP A 493 5.85 -11.67 -5.56
CA ASP A 493 6.60 -12.76 -4.93
C ASP A 493 6.81 -13.96 -5.88
N ASN A 494 5.79 -14.34 -6.66
CA ASN A 494 5.92 -15.41 -7.67
C ASN A 494 6.95 -15.04 -8.74
N LEU A 495 6.90 -13.82 -9.27
CA LEU A 495 7.82 -13.35 -10.30
C LEU A 495 9.25 -13.22 -9.77
N GLN A 496 9.43 -12.81 -8.51
CA GLN A 496 10.74 -12.81 -7.85
C GLN A 496 11.31 -14.23 -7.77
N ARG A 497 10.51 -15.21 -7.32
CA ARG A 497 10.90 -16.63 -7.30
C ARG A 497 11.30 -17.14 -8.68
N ILE A 498 10.51 -16.82 -9.71
CA ILE A 498 10.80 -17.22 -11.09
C ILE A 498 12.10 -16.58 -11.59
N ALA A 499 12.31 -15.28 -11.35
CA ALA A 499 13.51 -14.58 -11.77
C ALA A 499 14.77 -15.19 -11.11
N LEU A 500 14.72 -15.45 -9.79
CA LEU A 500 15.81 -16.13 -9.08
C LEU A 500 16.06 -17.55 -9.61
N ALA A 501 15.00 -18.31 -9.91
CA ALA A 501 15.12 -19.64 -10.52
C ALA A 501 15.77 -19.60 -11.91
N MET A 502 15.45 -18.59 -12.73
CA MET A 502 16.10 -18.37 -14.03
C MET A 502 17.60 -18.05 -13.87
N LEU A 503 17.96 -17.26 -12.86
CA LEU A 503 19.38 -16.97 -12.56
C LEU A 503 20.12 -18.22 -12.06
N LEU A 504 19.49 -19.04 -11.23
CA LEU A 504 20.07 -20.33 -10.82
C LEU A 504 20.27 -21.27 -12.02
N TYR A 505 19.29 -21.34 -12.91
CA TYR A 505 19.43 -22.09 -14.16
C TYR A 505 20.62 -21.58 -14.99
N GLU A 506 20.80 -20.25 -15.12
CA GLU A 506 21.95 -19.69 -15.81
C GLU A 506 23.29 -20.09 -15.18
N ARG A 507 23.38 -20.15 -13.84
CA ARG A 507 24.59 -20.62 -13.15
C ARG A 507 24.91 -22.08 -13.44
N ASP A 508 23.89 -22.92 -13.59
CA ASP A 508 24.05 -24.36 -13.80
C ASP A 508 24.25 -24.74 -15.27
N HIS A 509 23.68 -23.97 -16.20
CA HIS A 509 23.66 -24.28 -17.63
C HIS A 509 24.48 -23.31 -18.50
N GLY A 510 24.92 -22.18 -17.94
CA GLY A 510 25.71 -21.15 -18.61
C GLY A 510 24.90 -20.19 -19.50
N THR A 511 23.58 -20.39 -19.61
CA THR A 511 22.60 -19.55 -20.32
C THR A 511 21.30 -19.52 -19.52
N LEU A 512 20.48 -18.48 -19.69
CA LEU A 512 19.07 -18.52 -19.28
C LEU A 512 18.37 -19.76 -19.87
N PRO A 513 17.26 -20.23 -19.25
CA PRO A 513 16.47 -21.27 -19.87
C PRO A 513 16.00 -20.79 -21.25
N PRO A 514 16.06 -21.64 -22.29
CA PRO A 514 15.44 -21.27 -23.57
C PRO A 514 13.94 -21.07 -23.38
N ALA A 515 13.32 -20.21 -24.19
CA ALA A 515 11.87 -19.99 -24.16
C ALA A 515 11.07 -21.30 -24.27
N PHE A 516 11.61 -22.25 -25.03
CA PHE A 516 11.17 -23.63 -25.12
C PHE A 516 12.34 -24.51 -25.58
N THR A 517 12.33 -25.78 -25.20
CA THR A 517 13.27 -26.78 -25.74
C THR A 517 12.84 -27.24 -27.13
N VAL A 518 13.78 -27.67 -27.97
CA VAL A 518 13.49 -28.21 -29.30
C VAL A 518 14.03 -29.64 -29.46
N SER A 519 13.34 -30.45 -30.26
CA SER A 519 13.83 -31.75 -30.72
C SER A 519 15.00 -31.58 -31.70
N ALA A 520 15.65 -32.69 -32.07
CA ALA A 520 16.69 -32.69 -33.11
C ALA A 520 16.20 -32.17 -34.48
N GLN A 521 14.88 -32.22 -34.72
CA GLN A 521 14.23 -31.72 -35.93
C GLN A 521 13.76 -30.26 -35.80
N GLY A 522 14.06 -29.58 -34.69
CA GLY A 522 13.66 -28.19 -34.43
C GLY A 522 12.21 -28.02 -33.98
N VAL A 523 11.49 -29.11 -33.68
CA VAL A 523 10.11 -29.03 -33.19
C VAL A 523 10.10 -28.64 -31.70
N PRO A 524 9.35 -27.61 -31.28
CA PRO A 524 9.20 -27.25 -29.87
C PRO A 524 8.66 -28.41 -29.03
N LEU A 525 9.26 -28.64 -27.86
CA LEU A 525 8.91 -29.74 -26.97
C LEU A 525 8.34 -29.27 -25.64
N HIS A 526 9.06 -28.45 -24.86
CA HIS A 526 8.68 -28.07 -23.50
C HIS A 526 8.91 -26.59 -23.26
N SER A 527 8.01 -25.96 -22.51
CA SER A 527 8.16 -24.58 -22.04
C SER A 527 9.35 -24.41 -21.08
N TRP A 528 9.93 -23.20 -21.03
CA TRP A 528 10.87 -22.79 -19.96
C TRP A 528 10.36 -23.12 -18.55
N ARG A 529 9.04 -23.08 -18.34
CA ARG A 529 8.38 -23.42 -17.07
C ARG A 529 8.69 -24.83 -16.60
N VAL A 530 8.78 -25.80 -17.52
CA VAL A 530 9.14 -27.18 -17.20
C VAL A 530 10.57 -27.26 -16.68
N LEU A 531 11.50 -26.50 -17.27
CA LEU A 531 12.91 -26.51 -16.90
C LEU A 531 13.19 -25.91 -15.52
N LEU A 532 12.32 -25.02 -15.04
CA LEU A 532 12.49 -24.36 -13.76
C LEU A 532 11.88 -25.13 -12.57
N LEU A 533 11.08 -26.17 -12.81
CA LEU A 533 10.44 -26.93 -11.73
C LEU A 533 11.40 -27.41 -10.63
N PRO A 534 12.60 -27.94 -10.92
CA PRO A 534 13.55 -28.37 -9.88
C PRO A 534 14.05 -27.22 -8.99
N TYR A 535 14.16 -26.02 -9.55
CA TYR A 535 14.59 -24.82 -8.81
C TYR A 535 13.48 -24.24 -7.95
N LEU A 536 12.22 -24.49 -8.31
CA LEU A 536 11.02 -24.00 -7.64
C LEU A 536 10.43 -25.01 -6.64
N GLY A 537 11.13 -26.11 -6.34
CA GLY A 537 10.70 -27.12 -5.37
C GLY A 537 9.70 -28.15 -5.91
N PHE A 538 9.56 -28.26 -7.23
CA PHE A 538 8.64 -29.19 -7.90
C PHE A 538 9.35 -30.41 -8.51
N ASP A 539 10.43 -30.92 -7.89
CA ASP A 539 11.22 -32.06 -8.38
C ASP A 539 10.37 -33.31 -8.67
N ALA A 540 9.42 -33.62 -7.79
CA ALA A 540 8.54 -34.78 -7.93
C ALA A 540 7.61 -34.66 -9.16
N LEU A 541 7.21 -33.44 -9.53
CA LEU A 541 6.46 -33.19 -10.76
C LEU A 541 7.38 -33.30 -11.97
N TYR A 542 8.57 -32.70 -11.92
CA TYR A 542 9.56 -32.75 -13.00
C TYR A 542 9.90 -34.19 -13.40
N GLN A 543 10.16 -35.07 -12.43
CA GLN A 543 10.49 -36.48 -12.67
C GLN A 543 9.37 -37.29 -13.35
N ARG A 544 8.12 -36.81 -13.33
CA ARG A 544 6.97 -37.48 -13.98
C ARG A 544 6.84 -37.11 -15.45
N ILE A 545 7.48 -36.03 -15.89
CA ILE A 545 7.41 -35.51 -17.26
C ILE A 545 8.41 -36.30 -18.12
N ARG A 546 7.96 -36.77 -19.28
CA ARG A 546 8.83 -37.41 -20.28
C ARG A 546 9.43 -36.34 -21.19
N LEU A 547 10.67 -35.95 -20.91
CA LEU A 547 11.38 -34.88 -21.63
C LEU A 547 11.80 -35.28 -23.06
N ASP A 548 11.75 -36.57 -23.39
CA ASP A 548 11.97 -37.13 -24.72
C ASP A 548 10.71 -37.17 -25.59
N GLU A 549 9.55 -36.86 -25.02
CA GLU A 549 8.26 -36.75 -25.72
C GLU A 549 7.79 -35.28 -25.78
N PRO A 550 6.93 -34.88 -26.74
CA PRO A 550 6.30 -33.56 -26.73
C PRO A 550 5.47 -33.29 -25.46
N TRP A 551 5.32 -32.03 -25.07
CA TRP A 551 4.51 -31.64 -23.91
C TRP A 551 3.05 -32.13 -23.96
N ASP A 552 2.50 -32.34 -25.16
CA ASP A 552 1.12 -32.76 -25.41
C ASP A 552 0.99 -34.25 -25.78
N SER A 553 2.05 -35.04 -25.57
CA SER A 553 2.01 -36.50 -25.72
C SER A 553 0.91 -37.13 -24.86
N GLU A 554 0.47 -38.35 -25.21
CA GLU A 554 -0.56 -39.05 -24.43
C GLU A 554 -0.18 -39.18 -22.94
N HIS A 555 1.12 -39.32 -22.65
CA HIS A 555 1.64 -39.38 -21.28
C HIS A 555 1.65 -37.98 -20.63
N ASN A 556 2.31 -37.01 -21.25
CA ASN A 556 2.51 -35.68 -20.67
C ASN A 556 1.21 -34.89 -20.53
N ARG A 557 0.24 -35.10 -21.43
CA ARG A 557 -1.10 -34.47 -21.35
C ARG A 557 -1.86 -34.78 -20.07
N LYS A 558 -1.56 -35.91 -19.41
CA LYS A 558 -2.17 -36.25 -18.10
C LYS A 558 -1.72 -35.33 -16.97
N LEU A 559 -0.66 -34.54 -17.19
CA LEU A 559 -0.13 -33.58 -16.24
C LEU A 559 -0.61 -32.15 -16.49
N HIS A 560 -1.31 -31.90 -17.60
CA HIS A 560 -1.74 -30.53 -18.00
C HIS A 560 -2.62 -29.85 -16.97
N THR A 561 -3.41 -30.58 -16.19
CA THR A 561 -4.26 -30.02 -15.13
C THR A 561 -3.57 -29.90 -13.77
N THR A 562 -2.27 -30.22 -13.69
CA THR A 562 -1.52 -30.09 -12.43
C THR A 562 -1.38 -28.62 -12.07
N ASN A 563 -1.81 -28.26 -10.86
CA ASN A 563 -1.65 -26.90 -10.36
C ASN A 563 -0.19 -26.63 -9.98
N VAL A 564 0.41 -25.61 -10.60
CA VAL A 564 1.73 -25.07 -10.27
C VAL A 564 1.54 -23.62 -9.86
N SER A 565 1.25 -23.41 -8.58
CA SER A 565 0.77 -22.15 -8.02
C SER A 565 1.70 -20.96 -8.24
N CYS A 566 3.02 -21.18 -8.32
CA CYS A 566 3.99 -20.13 -8.64
C CYS A 566 3.87 -19.60 -10.08
N TYR A 567 3.09 -20.23 -10.96
CA TYR A 567 2.80 -19.75 -12.31
C TYR A 567 1.43 -19.06 -12.46
N GLN A 568 0.73 -18.83 -11.36
CA GLN A 568 -0.66 -18.38 -11.37
C GLN A 568 -0.83 -17.07 -10.59
N CYS A 569 -1.43 -16.09 -11.26
CA CYS A 569 -1.93 -14.88 -10.63
C CYS A 569 -3.23 -15.18 -9.86
N PRO A 570 -3.33 -14.83 -8.57
CA PRO A 570 -4.53 -15.05 -7.79
C PRO A 570 -5.72 -14.16 -8.19
N SER A 571 -5.50 -13.06 -8.92
CA SER A 571 -6.58 -12.22 -9.49
C SER A 571 -7.10 -12.75 -10.83
N ALA A 572 -6.48 -13.78 -11.42
CA ALA A 572 -6.93 -14.34 -12.69
C ALA A 572 -7.93 -15.48 -12.51
N VAL A 573 -8.92 -15.54 -13.40
CA VAL A 573 -9.83 -16.69 -13.50
C VAL A 573 -9.18 -17.72 -14.41
N LEU A 574 -8.74 -18.85 -13.85
CA LEU A 574 -7.93 -19.86 -14.53
C LEU A 574 -8.63 -21.21 -14.57
N ALA A 575 -8.48 -21.93 -15.69
CA ALA A 575 -8.72 -23.37 -15.69
C ALA A 575 -7.57 -24.11 -15.01
N GLU A 576 -7.79 -25.38 -14.63
CA GLU A 576 -6.76 -26.20 -14.00
C GLU A 576 -5.51 -26.30 -14.87
N GLY A 577 -4.35 -25.97 -14.28
CA GLY A 577 -3.06 -26.00 -14.95
C GLY A 577 -2.81 -24.90 -15.97
N GLU A 578 -3.63 -23.84 -15.97
CA GLU A 578 -3.30 -22.64 -16.72
C GLU A 578 -2.27 -21.76 -15.99
N THR A 579 -1.57 -20.92 -16.76
CA THR A 579 -0.56 -19.95 -16.29
C THR A 579 -0.88 -18.54 -16.79
N THR A 580 -0.46 -17.54 -16.02
CA THR A 580 -0.59 -16.10 -16.32
C THR A 580 0.74 -15.38 -16.44
N TYR A 581 1.86 -16.11 -16.45
CA TYR A 581 3.18 -15.51 -16.67
C TYR A 581 3.78 -15.99 -17.97
N ALA A 582 4.49 -15.14 -18.70
CA ALA A 582 5.23 -15.50 -19.91
C ALA A 582 6.58 -14.78 -20.00
N VAL A 583 7.44 -15.30 -20.85
CA VAL A 583 8.69 -14.64 -21.26
C VAL A 583 8.44 -13.85 -22.54
N ILE A 584 9.27 -12.84 -22.77
CA ILE A 584 9.29 -12.06 -24.01
C ILE A 584 10.38 -12.59 -24.92
N VAL A 585 10.06 -12.82 -26.19
CA VAL A 585 10.99 -13.32 -27.21
C VAL A 585 11.22 -12.28 -28.31
N GLY A 586 12.47 -12.11 -28.71
CA GLY A 586 12.86 -11.10 -29.70
C GLY A 586 14.37 -11.08 -29.90
N LYS A 587 14.85 -10.25 -30.83
CA LYS A 587 16.29 -10.14 -31.07
C LYS A 587 16.98 -9.45 -29.88
N GLU A 588 16.36 -8.43 -29.32
CA GLU A 588 16.86 -7.62 -28.19
C GLU A 588 16.42 -8.16 -26.83
N ALA A 589 15.48 -9.13 -26.79
CA ALA A 589 14.98 -9.72 -25.56
C ALA A 589 15.93 -10.77 -24.96
N PRO A 590 15.82 -11.09 -23.66
CA PRO A 590 16.62 -12.16 -23.05
C PRO A 590 16.36 -13.57 -23.62
N PHE A 591 15.22 -13.78 -24.30
CA PHE A 591 14.84 -15.07 -24.86
C PHE A 591 14.73 -15.04 -26.39
N ASP A 592 15.15 -16.15 -27.00
CA ASP A 592 15.16 -16.33 -28.45
C ASP A 592 13.88 -17.00 -28.98
N GLN A 593 13.53 -16.72 -30.24
CA GLN A 593 12.37 -17.31 -30.92
C GLN A 593 12.64 -18.71 -31.50
N THR A 594 13.89 -19.18 -31.54
CA THR A 594 14.29 -20.48 -32.10
C THR A 594 14.48 -21.57 -31.05
N GLY A 595 14.30 -21.24 -29.76
CA GLY A 595 14.49 -22.18 -28.65
C GLY A 595 15.96 -22.34 -28.22
N GLN A 596 16.84 -21.43 -28.62
CA GLN A 596 18.21 -21.37 -28.12
C GLN A 596 18.29 -20.56 -26.82
N GLY A 597 19.04 -21.07 -25.84
CA GLY A 597 19.34 -20.33 -24.60
C GLY A 597 20.31 -19.18 -24.90
N ARG A 598 20.19 -18.08 -24.15
CA ARG A 598 21.08 -16.91 -24.24
C ARG A 598 21.76 -16.65 -22.90
N ARG A 599 23.01 -16.19 -22.91
CA ARG A 599 23.63 -15.63 -21.70
C ARG A 599 23.03 -14.26 -21.46
N LEU A 600 22.80 -13.91 -20.20
CA LEU A 600 22.25 -12.60 -19.88
C LEU A 600 23.20 -11.48 -20.33
N SER A 601 24.52 -11.72 -20.22
CA SER A 601 25.57 -10.82 -20.71
C SER A 601 25.51 -10.52 -22.22
N ASP A 602 24.87 -11.38 -23.02
CA ASP A 602 24.82 -11.26 -24.47
C ASP A 602 23.65 -10.38 -24.95
N VAL A 603 22.75 -9.97 -24.04
CA VAL A 603 21.54 -9.18 -24.31
C VAL A 603 21.83 -7.66 -24.42
N GLY A 604 23.10 -7.27 -24.27
CA GLY A 604 23.58 -5.90 -24.42
C GLY A 604 23.69 -5.10 -23.12
N PRO A 605 24.01 -3.80 -23.20
CA PRO A 605 24.21 -2.93 -22.04
C PRO A 605 22.95 -2.86 -21.15
N GLY A 606 23.13 -2.77 -19.82
CA GLY A 606 22.01 -2.72 -18.87
C GLY A 606 21.32 -4.07 -18.66
N TYR A 607 21.99 -5.19 -18.97
CA TYR A 607 21.42 -6.53 -18.88
C TYR A 607 20.90 -6.91 -17.48
N THR A 608 21.31 -6.21 -16.41
CA THR A 608 20.85 -6.42 -15.03
C THR A 608 19.47 -5.81 -14.73
N LYS A 609 18.93 -4.97 -15.63
CA LYS A 609 17.59 -4.38 -15.52
C LYS A 609 16.66 -4.85 -16.66
N ARG A 610 16.83 -6.09 -17.15
CA ARG A 610 15.99 -6.63 -18.23
C ARG A 610 14.78 -7.38 -17.69
N ILE A 611 13.63 -7.21 -18.33
CA ILE A 611 12.44 -8.03 -18.07
C ILE A 611 12.75 -9.49 -18.47
N LEU A 612 12.65 -10.39 -17.51
CA LEU A 612 12.74 -11.83 -17.74
C LEU A 612 11.35 -12.45 -17.93
N VAL A 613 10.41 -12.07 -17.08
CA VAL A 613 9.08 -12.68 -17.02
C VAL A 613 8.04 -11.60 -16.72
N VAL A 614 6.89 -11.70 -17.38
CA VAL A 614 5.79 -10.74 -17.24
C VAL A 614 4.48 -11.44 -16.99
N GLU A 615 3.54 -10.72 -16.39
CA GLU A 615 2.13 -11.08 -16.42
C GLU A 615 1.53 -11.04 -17.85
N ARG A 616 0.52 -11.88 -18.07
CA ARG A 616 -0.36 -11.86 -19.23
C ARG A 616 -1.80 -12.22 -18.87
N LYS A 617 -2.77 -11.59 -19.54
CA LYS A 617 -4.21 -11.93 -19.45
C LYS A 617 -4.57 -13.19 -20.23
N LEU A 618 -3.94 -13.43 -21.38
CA LEU A 618 -4.22 -14.62 -22.19
C LEU A 618 -3.63 -15.84 -21.51
N THR A 619 -4.47 -16.73 -20.99
CA THR A 619 -4.04 -17.92 -20.28
C THR A 619 -3.67 -19.04 -21.27
N THR A 620 -2.84 -19.98 -20.81
CA THR A 620 -2.57 -21.24 -21.54
C THR A 620 -2.15 -22.32 -20.53
N CYS A 621 -2.04 -23.57 -20.96
CA CYS A 621 -1.39 -24.63 -20.19
C CYS A 621 0.06 -24.24 -19.83
N TRP A 622 0.46 -24.45 -18.57
CA TRP A 622 1.82 -24.10 -18.13
C TRP A 622 2.94 -24.86 -18.87
N MET A 623 2.65 -26.04 -19.41
CA MET A 623 3.59 -26.85 -20.20
C MET A 623 3.72 -26.40 -21.66
N ASP A 624 2.80 -25.57 -22.16
CA ASP A 624 2.73 -25.16 -23.56
C ASP A 624 3.98 -24.32 -23.97
N PRO A 625 4.77 -24.80 -24.94
CA PRO A 625 5.95 -24.11 -25.44
C PRO A 625 5.63 -22.97 -26.42
N GLY A 626 4.37 -22.72 -26.79
CA GLY A 626 3.99 -21.67 -27.75
C GLY A 626 3.53 -20.34 -27.13
N ALA A 627 3.57 -20.22 -25.80
CA ALA A 627 2.95 -19.13 -25.07
C ALA A 627 3.93 -18.03 -24.63
N GLN A 628 4.74 -17.55 -25.56
CA GLN A 628 5.62 -16.38 -25.38
C GLN A 628 4.97 -15.12 -25.93
N ILE A 629 5.44 -13.97 -25.48
CA ILE A 629 5.05 -12.66 -26.01
C ILE A 629 6.13 -12.20 -26.98
N ALA A 630 5.76 -11.79 -28.20
CA ALA A 630 6.72 -11.19 -29.10
C ALA A 630 7.11 -9.78 -28.61
N LEU A 631 8.39 -9.41 -28.74
CA LEU A 631 8.88 -8.08 -28.34
C LEU A 631 8.06 -6.92 -28.97
N GLU A 632 7.60 -7.09 -30.22
CA GLU A 632 6.75 -6.13 -30.92
C GLU A 632 5.37 -5.93 -30.30
N ASP A 633 4.83 -6.93 -29.60
CA ASP A 633 3.57 -6.81 -28.86
C ASP A 633 3.83 -6.25 -27.45
N ALA A 634 4.96 -6.63 -26.82
CA ALA A 634 5.34 -6.15 -25.49
C ALA A 634 5.59 -4.64 -25.45
N ARG A 635 6.25 -4.08 -26.47
CA ARG A 635 6.64 -2.65 -26.50
C ARG A 635 5.49 -1.67 -26.70
N ARG A 636 4.26 -2.16 -26.93
CA ARG A 636 3.07 -1.31 -27.15
C ARG A 636 2.55 -0.66 -25.88
N GLY A 637 2.99 -1.14 -24.71
CA GLY A 637 2.53 -0.67 -23.39
C GLY A 637 1.84 -1.77 -22.59
N ILE A 638 1.58 -1.45 -21.33
CA ILE A 638 0.97 -2.37 -20.37
C ILE A 638 -0.56 -2.31 -20.49
N ASN A 639 -1.23 -3.47 -20.48
CA ASN A 639 -2.69 -3.58 -20.59
C ASN A 639 -3.32 -3.03 -21.89
N VAL A 640 -2.51 -2.64 -22.88
CA VAL A 640 -2.97 -2.09 -24.17
C VAL A 640 -3.52 -3.18 -25.10
N ASP A 641 -2.79 -4.29 -25.22
CA ASP A 641 -3.16 -5.44 -26.06
C ASP A 641 -3.03 -6.73 -25.22
N PRO A 642 -4.06 -7.60 -25.17
CA PRO A 642 -3.97 -8.86 -24.46
C PRO A 642 -2.85 -9.80 -24.96
N LYS A 643 -2.33 -9.60 -26.18
CA LYS A 643 -1.17 -10.32 -26.70
C LYS A 643 0.18 -9.79 -26.19
N GLY A 644 0.23 -8.56 -25.70
CA GLY A 644 1.41 -7.93 -25.10
C GLY A 644 1.48 -8.15 -23.58
N ILE A 645 2.21 -7.26 -22.90
CA ILE A 645 2.27 -7.27 -21.43
C ILE A 645 0.90 -6.85 -20.89
N SER A 646 0.27 -7.71 -20.09
CA SER A 646 -1.09 -7.48 -19.60
C SER A 646 -1.31 -8.19 -18.27
N SER A 647 -2.21 -7.70 -17.43
CA SER A 647 -2.46 -8.30 -16.12
C SER A 647 -3.92 -8.30 -15.73
N SER A 648 -4.33 -9.28 -14.93
CA SER A 648 -5.62 -9.25 -14.25
C SER A 648 -5.69 -8.18 -13.16
N HIS A 649 -4.54 -7.63 -12.74
CA HIS A 649 -4.47 -6.50 -11.83
C HIS A 649 -4.87 -5.19 -12.54
N PRO A 650 -5.61 -4.29 -11.87
CA PRO A 650 -5.88 -2.97 -12.42
C PRO A 650 -4.60 -2.11 -12.45
N SER A 651 -4.58 -1.11 -13.33
CA SER A 651 -3.59 -0.03 -13.37
C SER A 651 -2.15 -0.42 -13.77
N GLY A 652 -1.88 -1.67 -14.12
CA GLY A 652 -0.54 -2.07 -14.54
C GLY A 652 -0.30 -3.58 -14.51
N ALA A 653 0.97 -3.97 -14.47
CA ALA A 653 1.40 -5.37 -14.44
C ALA A 653 2.69 -5.54 -13.63
N ASN A 654 2.82 -6.66 -12.91
CA ASN A 654 4.08 -7.04 -12.30
C ASN A 654 5.01 -7.71 -13.33
N VAL A 655 6.31 -7.45 -13.17
CA VAL A 655 7.38 -8.04 -13.98
C VAL A 655 8.52 -8.54 -13.09
N GLY A 656 9.14 -9.65 -13.48
CA GLY A 656 10.37 -10.16 -12.90
C GLY A 656 11.58 -9.69 -13.71
N ILE A 657 12.60 -9.18 -13.02
CA ILE A 657 13.76 -8.53 -13.61
C ILE A 657 15.00 -9.43 -13.48
N SER A 658 15.94 -9.27 -14.41
CA SER A 658 17.18 -10.05 -14.48
C SER A 658 18.16 -9.84 -13.33
N SER A 659 17.94 -8.84 -12.48
CA SER A 659 18.62 -8.71 -11.19
C SER A 659 18.08 -9.68 -10.12
N GLY A 660 16.99 -10.41 -10.41
CA GLY A 660 16.26 -11.22 -9.43
C GLY A 660 15.21 -10.45 -8.63
N ALA A 661 15.00 -9.17 -8.94
CA ALA A 661 13.92 -8.35 -8.39
C ALA A 661 12.58 -8.63 -9.10
N ALA A 662 11.49 -8.17 -8.48
CA ALA A 662 10.20 -8.00 -9.13
C ALA A 662 9.66 -6.60 -8.86
N THR A 663 9.09 -5.97 -9.89
CA THR A 663 8.54 -4.60 -9.80
C THR A 663 7.18 -4.52 -10.48
N PHE A 664 6.42 -3.48 -10.16
CA PHE A 664 5.15 -3.16 -10.79
C PHE A 664 5.35 -2.04 -11.81
N LEU A 665 4.87 -2.25 -13.02
CA LEU A 665 4.86 -1.23 -14.07
C LEU A 665 3.44 -0.68 -14.24
N SER A 666 3.31 0.64 -14.12
CA SER A 666 2.04 1.32 -14.35
C SER A 666 1.60 1.21 -15.81
N GLU A 667 0.31 1.12 -16.07
CA GLU A 667 -0.23 1.27 -17.44
C GLU A 667 -0.16 2.69 -17.98
N THR A 668 0.14 3.66 -17.10
CA THR A 668 0.42 5.05 -17.45
C THR A 668 1.91 5.38 -17.47
N ALA A 669 2.78 4.38 -17.33
CA ALA A 669 4.23 4.58 -17.36
C ALA A 669 4.67 5.17 -18.71
N ASP A 670 5.65 6.05 -18.69
CA ASP A 670 6.27 6.53 -19.92
C ASP A 670 6.96 5.36 -20.63
N LEU A 671 6.61 5.13 -21.89
CA LEU A 671 7.09 3.95 -22.60
C LEU A 671 8.59 4.04 -22.88
N ASP A 672 9.08 5.21 -23.24
CA ASP A 672 10.45 5.42 -23.69
C ASP A 672 11.39 5.53 -22.48
N GLU A 673 10.91 6.06 -21.35
CA GLU A 673 11.69 6.20 -20.12
C GLU A 673 11.62 4.97 -19.20
N GLU A 674 10.44 4.35 -19.04
CA GLU A 674 10.25 3.31 -18.03
C GLU A 674 10.18 1.89 -18.63
N LEU A 675 9.52 1.68 -19.77
CA LEU A 675 9.30 0.32 -20.32
C LEU A 675 10.40 -0.14 -21.30
N HIS A 676 10.70 0.67 -22.30
CA HIS A 676 11.62 0.33 -23.39
C HIS A 676 13.04 0.00 -22.91
N PRO A 677 13.62 0.71 -21.92
CA PRO A 677 14.92 0.34 -21.36
C PRO A 677 14.91 -1.06 -20.73
N LEU A 678 13.82 -1.44 -20.06
CA LEU A 678 13.66 -2.77 -19.47
C LEU A 678 13.50 -3.87 -20.53
N LEU A 679 13.03 -3.53 -21.73
CA LEU A 679 12.90 -4.41 -22.88
C LEU A 679 14.17 -4.51 -23.74
N GLY A 680 15.20 -3.70 -23.48
CA GLY A 680 16.40 -3.64 -24.31
C GLY A 680 16.26 -2.85 -25.60
N LEU A 681 15.24 -1.99 -25.66
CA LEU A 681 15.04 -1.04 -26.75
C LEU A 681 15.78 0.27 -26.43
N PRO A 682 16.26 1.00 -27.45
CA PRO A 682 16.78 2.36 -27.26
C PRO A 682 15.65 3.28 -26.76
N LYS A 683 16.04 4.33 -26.00
CA LYS A 683 15.17 5.47 -25.70
C LYS A 683 14.73 6.16 -26.99
#